data_AF-A0A951PPP9-F1
#
_entry.id   AF-A0A951PPP9-F1
#
_cell.length_a   1.000
_cell.length_b   1.000
_cell.length_c   1.000
_cell.angle_alpha   90.00
_cell.angle_beta   90.00
_cell.angle_gamma   90.00
#
_symmetry.space_group_name_H-M   'P 1'
#
loop_
_entity.id
_entity.type
_entity.pdbx_description
1 polymer ?
#
loop_
_entity_poly.entity_id
_entity_poly.type
_entity_poly.pdbx_seq_one_letter_code
_entity_poly.pdbx_strand_id
1 'polypeptide(L)'
;MARKTPQDSQKHLPPVKASQRGKKPSGKPIRANGKTRVPLKKQPSKPKSRLNGGLVKLGAIAIIFASGGLVVGGTWLAIRLMIDPNTVLWLNQFLPAWTRIPVAASSSPQTLAAIQDKIRQSGLITGEPQSLNSELLLPILASKADCQTDCQQIVELRVYQPIGPGGNETYYQLVAELPIVGPEEYFVLSTPVSAKADNAGVSRSLPLTKLTRFDSKAPGKGFWFNLSGHQSTGDTPMTYGQIIHYNPDQMHLSIMLQWTSPNESQPYWQEITGGSSAELVVDRMVGLEPQFKVYQIKPRKFVPDPIFLEEVSLAQPALDTPTYRNGMMLARHGLWSPAQQLLKSQKSKKWSTTAQAQLDFVQLHAQVTEAQSKQPWATPSQQILANLIDGRWADALLVFQSSAPGSPVQEIATFLKNDSGGLWERVEAALKVNPNDENVKAWGALILAAQQNRAKAIAWLRQITFSNTFVSTAETFTINSQFYELLDHLEGTFTTASGGDSSQIVGTAQVIQKVNETDWRPPENKNTGLAIRNISSQSPTLQLEPQQVWYQVQVAAFNDGQRWKQPPFSDLPVPTVAYGSQLWNYLGLGANSRIQITAWTVEGTQESTIATIKAAVYRDGSLQLLASGEPLLSTTQGTANKTRLLAHTESSLRWLEPVSLSFWDLNQLQPQWVSAILPVLWRELLKSGQLKSGEFPSLTAMLSEIGHWSVRPIDLTGNKQPEAVLTLYEDLSGASQKPDVTRPINDNQLYKPRTLIFSDTGSLIYSEFSKDAQTSLTALADLGDGGSAALILNSSNAYNLKRWSVERQRFE
;
A
#
# COMPACT_ATOMS: atom_id res chain seq x y z
N MET A 1 -48.03 6.78 25.69
CA MET A 1 -47.89 5.30 25.65
C MET A 1 -46.41 4.99 25.87
N ALA A 2 -45.88 4.85 27.09
CA ALA A 2 -46.11 3.89 28.18
C ALA A 2 -45.49 2.49 27.95
N ARG A 3 -44.38 2.25 28.68
CA ARG A 3 -43.85 0.96 29.23
C ARG A 3 -43.21 -0.03 28.23
N LYS A 4 -42.13 -0.77 28.53
CA LYS A 4 -41.61 -1.28 29.83
C LYS A 4 -40.18 -1.86 29.64
N THR A 5 -39.35 -1.73 30.68
CA THR A 5 -38.14 -2.53 30.97
C THR A 5 -38.48 -3.98 31.36
N PRO A 6 -37.46 -4.86 31.46
CA PRO A 6 -37.04 -5.29 32.82
C PRO A 6 -35.52 -5.51 33.04
N GLN A 7 -35.14 -5.34 34.32
CA GLN A 7 -33.94 -5.84 35.04
C GLN A 7 -33.85 -7.39 34.96
N ASP A 8 -32.77 -8.11 35.29
CA ASP A 8 -31.86 -8.02 36.46
C ASP A 8 -30.72 -9.06 36.33
N SER A 9 -29.60 -8.88 37.04
CA SER A 9 -28.87 -9.91 37.82
C SER A 9 -27.37 -9.59 38.01
N GLN A 10 -27.06 -9.10 39.21
CA GLN A 10 -25.74 -9.07 39.84
C GLN A 10 -25.20 -10.48 40.14
N LYS A 11 -23.87 -10.71 40.05
CA LYS A 11 -23.15 -11.71 40.87
C LYS A 11 -21.73 -11.26 41.25
N HIS A 12 -21.57 -11.04 42.55
CA HIS A 12 -20.45 -11.29 43.47
C HIS A 12 -19.00 -11.42 42.97
N LEU A 13 -18.16 -10.52 43.48
CA LEU A 13 -16.72 -10.69 43.77
C LEU A 13 -16.52 -11.24 45.19
N PRO A 14 -15.43 -12.01 45.43
CA PRO A 14 -14.70 -11.90 46.68
C PRO A 14 -13.20 -11.58 46.48
N PRO A 15 -12.52 -10.96 47.47
CA PRO A 15 -11.15 -10.49 47.36
C PRO A 15 -10.14 -11.49 47.97
N VAL A 16 -8.93 -11.57 47.42
CA VAL A 16 -7.78 -12.17 48.13
C VAL A 16 -6.55 -11.26 48.04
N LYS A 17 -5.96 -11.07 49.22
CA LYS A 17 -4.90 -10.15 49.61
C LYS A 17 -3.53 -10.46 49.00
N ALA A 18 -2.76 -9.39 48.90
CA ALA A 18 -1.35 -9.31 48.61
C ALA A 18 -0.46 -10.08 49.61
N SER A 19 0.70 -10.55 49.13
CA SER A 19 1.91 -10.64 49.93
C SER A 19 3.11 -10.10 49.14
N GLN A 20 3.78 -9.16 49.78
CA GLN A 20 4.95 -8.41 49.34
C GLN A 20 6.26 -9.09 49.77
N ARG A 21 7.34 -8.70 49.07
CA ARG A 21 8.77 -8.67 49.48
C ARG A 21 9.45 -10.05 49.62
N GLY A 22 10.67 -10.25 49.15
CA GLY A 22 11.64 -9.35 48.53
C GLY A 22 13.07 -9.91 48.69
N LYS A 23 13.93 -9.51 47.75
CA LYS A 23 15.39 -9.33 47.88
C LYS A 23 16.33 -10.57 48.03
N LYS A 24 17.05 -10.81 46.92
CA LYS A 24 18.51 -11.11 46.78
C LYS A 24 19.40 -10.30 47.78
N PRO A 25 20.70 -10.59 48.03
CA PRO A 25 21.71 -11.13 47.09
C PRO A 25 22.80 -12.08 47.68
N SER A 26 23.52 -12.86 46.84
CA SER A 26 24.96 -12.75 46.47
C SER A 26 26.02 -13.05 47.55
N GLY A 27 27.01 -13.89 47.20
CA GLY A 27 28.35 -13.85 47.81
C GLY A 27 29.12 -15.18 47.83
N LYS A 28 29.95 -15.45 46.80
CA LYS A 28 31.15 -16.32 46.87
C LYS A 28 32.33 -15.47 47.41
N PRO A 29 33.59 -15.97 47.48
CA PRO A 29 34.19 -17.11 48.19
C PRO A 29 35.39 -16.64 49.08
N ILE A 30 36.18 -17.54 49.72
CA ILE A 30 37.68 -17.53 49.82
C ILE A 30 38.24 -18.44 50.94
N ARG A 31 39.30 -19.15 50.53
CA ARG A 31 40.39 -19.94 51.15
C ARG A 31 41.04 -19.43 52.46
N ALA A 32 41.46 -20.37 53.33
CA ALA A 32 42.87 -20.72 53.71
C ALA A 32 43.20 -20.91 55.22
N ASN A 33 43.97 -22.00 55.48
CA ASN A 33 44.95 -22.27 56.57
C ASN A 33 44.49 -22.29 58.04
N GLY A 34 44.90 -23.21 58.92
CA GLY A 34 45.80 -24.37 58.87
C GLY A 34 46.16 -24.84 60.31
N LYS A 35 46.67 -26.09 60.44
CA LYS A 35 47.47 -26.67 61.57
C LYS A 35 46.76 -26.89 62.92
N THR A 36 46.96 -27.92 63.77
CA THR A 36 47.64 -29.24 63.81
C THR A 36 47.22 -29.89 65.16
N ARG A 37 46.98 -31.22 65.25
CA ARG A 37 47.47 -32.15 66.32
C ARG A 37 46.77 -33.53 66.29
N VAL A 38 47.59 -34.58 66.41
CA VAL A 38 47.29 -36.03 66.51
C VAL A 38 47.28 -36.40 68.02
N PRO A 39 46.54 -37.44 68.49
CA PRO A 39 47.14 -38.77 68.65
C PRO A 39 46.24 -40.01 68.39
N LEU A 40 46.96 -41.11 68.12
CA LEU A 40 46.63 -42.54 67.98
C LEU A 40 45.79 -43.19 69.11
N LYS A 41 45.00 -44.22 68.75
CA LYS A 41 44.93 -45.59 69.36
C LYS A 41 43.84 -46.40 68.63
N LYS A 42 44.07 -47.55 67.96
CA LYS A 42 44.55 -48.91 68.31
C LYS A 42 43.44 -49.93 67.97
N GLN A 43 43.71 -50.84 67.02
CA GLN A 43 43.05 -52.15 66.90
C GLN A 43 43.49 -53.07 68.05
N PRO A 44 42.77 -54.18 68.34
CA PRO A 44 43.26 -55.51 67.92
C PRO A 44 42.12 -56.51 67.57
N SER A 45 42.22 -57.29 66.48
CA SER A 45 42.76 -58.67 66.34
C SER A 45 41.72 -59.81 66.44
N LYS A 46 41.68 -60.65 65.39
CA LYS A 46 40.92 -61.92 65.26
C LYS A 46 41.39 -63.00 66.25
N PRO A 47 40.65 -64.13 66.37
CA PRO A 47 41.27 -65.39 65.95
C PRO A 47 40.36 -66.35 65.16
N LYS A 48 41.04 -67.32 64.54
CA LYS A 48 40.57 -68.33 63.59
C LYS A 48 39.90 -69.51 64.29
N SER A 49 38.96 -70.18 63.60
CA SER A 49 38.62 -71.58 63.82
C SER A 49 38.45 -72.30 62.46
N ARG A 50 39.36 -73.26 62.25
CA ARG A 50 39.37 -74.39 61.29
C ARG A 50 38.64 -75.56 62.00
N LEU A 51 38.05 -76.62 61.42
CA LEU A 51 38.04 -77.25 60.10
C LEU A 51 36.87 -78.30 60.11
N ASN A 52 36.58 -78.85 58.93
CA ASN A 52 35.90 -80.13 58.62
C ASN A 52 34.48 -80.05 58.03
N GLY A 53 34.38 -80.52 56.79
CA GLY A 53 33.15 -80.67 56.01
C GLY A 53 33.37 -80.52 54.51
N GLY A 54 34.39 -81.19 53.96
CA GLY A 54 34.90 -81.04 52.60
C GLY A 54 34.07 -81.66 51.46
N LEU A 55 32.80 -81.98 51.65
CA LEU A 55 31.96 -82.55 50.59
C LEU A 55 30.58 -81.88 50.41
N VAL A 56 30.24 -80.87 51.23
CA VAL A 56 28.95 -80.14 51.12
C VAL A 56 29.12 -78.76 50.46
N LYS A 57 30.35 -78.24 50.33
CA LYS A 57 30.60 -76.88 49.81
C LYS A 57 30.74 -76.78 48.28
N LEU A 58 30.89 -77.89 47.55
CA LEU A 58 30.85 -77.87 46.08
C LEU A 58 29.42 -77.84 45.54
N GLY A 59 28.44 -78.42 46.25
CA GLY A 59 27.02 -78.34 45.87
C GLY A 59 26.42 -76.95 46.06
N ALA A 60 26.72 -76.27 47.18
CA ALA A 60 26.17 -74.95 47.48
C ALA A 60 26.78 -73.82 46.62
N ILE A 61 28.06 -73.92 46.25
CA ILE A 61 28.70 -72.95 45.33
C ILE A 61 28.21 -73.17 43.90
N ALA A 62 28.02 -74.42 43.46
CA ALA A 62 27.43 -74.71 42.15
C ALA A 62 25.98 -74.19 42.04
N ILE A 63 25.18 -74.27 43.11
CA ILE A 63 23.80 -73.75 43.11
C ILE A 63 23.75 -72.22 43.12
N ILE A 64 24.67 -71.53 43.81
CA ILE A 64 24.73 -70.06 43.82
C ILE A 64 25.28 -69.49 42.50
N PHE A 65 26.26 -70.14 41.87
CA PHE A 65 26.71 -69.75 40.53
C PHE A 65 25.71 -70.13 39.43
N ALA A 66 24.98 -71.24 39.58
CA ALA A 66 23.91 -71.63 38.65
C ALA A 66 22.69 -70.68 38.75
N SER A 67 22.32 -70.25 39.96
CA SER A 67 21.21 -69.29 40.15
C SER A 67 21.61 -67.86 39.78
N GLY A 68 22.86 -67.43 40.04
CA GLY A 68 23.37 -66.15 39.55
C GLY A 68 23.47 -66.08 38.02
N GLY A 69 23.92 -67.17 37.38
CA GLY A 69 23.97 -67.30 35.92
C GLY A 69 22.58 -67.31 35.27
N LEU A 70 21.58 -67.92 35.91
CA LEU A 70 20.20 -67.92 35.42
C LEU A 70 19.52 -66.55 35.52
N VAL A 71 19.81 -65.75 36.55
CA VAL A 71 19.23 -64.39 36.68
C VAL A 71 19.90 -63.42 35.72
N VAL A 72 21.24 -63.41 35.61
CA VAL A 72 21.95 -62.54 34.67
C VAL A 72 21.68 -62.97 33.22
N GLY A 73 21.74 -64.28 32.94
CA GLY A 73 21.40 -64.84 31.63
C GLY A 73 19.94 -64.63 31.26
N GLY A 74 19.01 -64.82 32.19
CA GLY A 74 17.57 -64.59 31.98
C GLY A 74 17.23 -63.12 31.77
N THR A 75 17.88 -62.20 32.50
CA THR A 75 17.69 -60.75 32.30
C THR A 75 18.30 -60.31 30.97
N TRP A 76 19.48 -60.82 30.60
CA TRP A 76 20.09 -60.57 29.29
C TRP A 76 19.24 -61.14 28.14
N LEU A 77 18.70 -62.36 28.31
CA LEU A 77 17.81 -62.99 27.34
C LEU A 77 16.49 -62.25 27.22
N ALA A 78 15.92 -61.74 28.33
CA ALA A 78 14.70 -60.94 28.33
C ALA A 78 14.91 -59.59 27.64
N ILE A 79 16.02 -58.90 27.93
CA ILE A 79 16.40 -57.66 27.22
C ILE A 79 16.59 -57.95 25.73
N ARG A 80 17.24 -59.05 25.37
CA ARG A 80 17.49 -59.43 23.97
C ARG A 80 16.19 -59.83 23.24
N LEU A 81 15.28 -60.55 23.90
CA LEU A 81 13.95 -60.89 23.37
C LEU A 81 13.03 -59.68 23.21
N MET A 82 13.23 -58.62 24.01
CA MET A 82 12.49 -57.36 23.90
C MET A 82 13.03 -56.43 22.81
N ILE A 83 14.32 -56.56 22.45
CA ILE A 83 14.99 -55.76 21.42
C ILE A 83 14.94 -56.44 20.05
N ASP A 84 15.09 -57.77 19.98
CA ASP A 84 14.99 -58.58 18.76
C ASP A 84 14.54 -60.02 19.10
N PRO A 85 13.23 -60.32 19.03
CA PRO A 85 12.70 -61.65 19.38
C PRO A 85 13.19 -62.78 18.45
N ASN A 86 13.75 -62.46 17.28
CA ASN A 86 14.18 -63.45 16.29
C ASN A 86 15.61 -63.97 16.54
N THR A 87 16.42 -63.34 17.39
CA THR A 87 17.80 -63.78 17.66
C THR A 87 17.93 -65.03 18.54
N VAL A 88 16.83 -65.49 19.14
CA VAL A 88 16.82 -66.62 20.12
C VAL A 88 16.20 -67.90 19.52
N LEU A 89 15.98 -67.94 18.19
CA LEU A 89 15.38 -69.08 17.48
C LEU A 89 16.15 -70.41 17.64
N TRP A 90 17.43 -70.37 18.00
CA TRP A 90 18.21 -71.57 18.34
C TRP A 90 17.68 -72.32 19.59
N LEU A 91 16.87 -71.69 20.45
CA LEU A 91 16.24 -72.41 21.57
C LEU A 91 15.08 -73.32 21.14
N ASN A 92 14.43 -73.05 20.00
CA ASN A 92 13.28 -73.85 19.54
C ASN A 92 13.66 -75.29 19.16
N GLN A 93 14.95 -75.58 18.93
CA GLN A 93 15.46 -76.94 18.70
C GLN A 93 15.56 -77.76 20.00
N PHE A 94 15.61 -77.10 21.16
CA PHE A 94 15.75 -77.74 22.48
C PHE A 94 14.48 -77.64 23.35
N LEU A 95 13.45 -76.94 22.88
CA LEU A 95 12.19 -76.74 23.59
C LEU A 95 11.10 -77.73 23.11
N PRO A 96 10.38 -78.41 24.01
CA PRO A 96 9.25 -79.26 23.65
C PRO A 96 8.10 -78.44 23.02
N ALA A 97 7.31 -79.09 22.16
CA ALA A 97 6.36 -78.44 21.24
C ALA A 97 5.41 -77.42 21.90
N TRP A 98 5.05 -77.62 23.16
CA TRP A 98 4.16 -76.76 23.95
C TRP A 98 4.83 -75.52 24.57
N THR A 99 6.17 -75.41 24.49
CA THR A 99 6.97 -74.26 24.99
C THR A 99 7.72 -73.51 23.91
N ARG A 100 7.60 -73.95 22.65
CA ARG A 100 8.25 -73.25 21.53
C ARG A 100 7.77 -71.81 21.51
N ILE A 101 8.72 -70.89 21.45
CA ILE A 101 8.42 -69.47 21.37
C ILE A 101 7.68 -69.29 20.03
N PRO A 102 6.42 -68.82 20.03
CA PRO A 102 5.69 -68.59 18.80
C PRO A 102 6.47 -67.57 17.99
N VAL A 103 6.95 -67.98 16.81
CA VAL A 103 7.48 -67.05 15.82
C VAL A 103 6.30 -66.15 15.48
N ALA A 104 6.32 -64.89 15.91
CA ALA A 104 5.42 -63.89 15.34
C ALA A 104 5.62 -64.00 13.83
N ALA A 105 4.63 -64.52 13.12
CA ALA A 105 4.79 -65.12 11.81
C ALA A 105 5.55 -64.14 10.90
N SER A 106 6.86 -64.34 10.78
CA SER A 106 7.67 -63.72 9.74
C SER A 106 7.01 -64.20 8.47
N SER A 107 6.37 -63.28 7.75
CA SER A 107 5.61 -63.58 6.54
C SER A 107 6.44 -64.53 5.69
N SER A 108 5.90 -65.71 5.35
CA SER A 108 6.63 -66.69 4.56
C SER A 108 7.25 -66.00 3.33
N PRO A 109 8.51 -66.28 2.98
CA PRO A 109 9.15 -65.66 1.83
C PRO A 109 8.30 -65.85 0.57
N GLN A 110 8.00 -64.77 -0.13
CA GLN A 110 7.13 -64.74 -1.31
C GLN A 110 7.84 -64.04 -2.46
N THR A 111 7.55 -64.44 -3.70
CA THR A 111 8.00 -63.70 -4.88
C THR A 111 7.21 -62.41 -5.01
N LEU A 112 7.75 -61.41 -5.72
CA LEU A 112 7.04 -60.14 -5.93
C LEU A 112 5.68 -60.35 -6.61
N ALA A 113 5.60 -61.29 -7.56
CA ALA A 113 4.34 -61.67 -8.21
C ALA A 113 3.32 -62.23 -7.20
N ALA A 114 3.75 -63.14 -6.32
CA ALA A 114 2.88 -63.70 -5.29
C ALA A 114 2.41 -62.64 -4.27
N ILE A 115 3.26 -61.67 -3.93
CA ILE A 115 2.91 -60.52 -3.08
C ILE A 115 1.83 -59.67 -3.78
N GLN A 116 2.05 -59.31 -5.04
CA GLN A 116 1.10 -58.51 -5.83
C GLN A 116 -0.25 -59.21 -5.97
N ASP A 117 -0.26 -60.52 -6.21
CA ASP A 117 -1.49 -61.31 -6.34
C ASP A 117 -2.25 -61.40 -5.02
N LYS A 118 -1.56 -61.57 -3.89
CA LYS A 118 -2.18 -61.54 -2.55
C LYS A 118 -2.83 -60.19 -2.26
N ILE A 119 -2.20 -59.09 -2.67
CA ILE A 119 -2.74 -57.73 -2.50
C ILE A 119 -3.99 -57.54 -3.40
N ARG A 120 -3.93 -57.99 -4.66
CA ARG A 120 -5.09 -57.95 -5.58
C ARG A 120 -6.28 -58.76 -5.06
N GLN A 121 -6.05 -59.93 -4.47
CA GLN A 121 -7.10 -60.76 -3.86
C GLN A 121 -7.84 -60.04 -2.72
N SER A 122 -7.20 -59.07 -2.06
CA SER A 122 -7.82 -58.23 -1.02
C SER A 122 -8.56 -56.99 -1.57
N GLY A 123 -8.66 -56.84 -2.89
CA GLY A 123 -9.28 -55.68 -3.54
C GLY A 123 -8.41 -54.42 -3.56
N LEU A 124 -7.13 -54.55 -3.20
CA LEU A 124 -6.13 -53.47 -3.20
C LEU A 124 -5.24 -53.56 -4.45
N ILE A 125 -4.57 -52.46 -4.78
CA ILE A 125 -3.69 -52.34 -5.94
C ILE A 125 -2.27 -52.07 -5.46
N THR A 126 -1.27 -52.52 -6.20
CA THR A 126 0.14 -52.20 -5.92
C THR A 126 0.58 -51.00 -6.74
N GLY A 127 1.24 -50.03 -6.10
CA GLY A 127 1.92 -48.94 -6.78
C GLY A 127 3.27 -49.36 -7.33
N GLU A 128 3.99 -48.40 -7.93
CA GLU A 128 5.34 -48.65 -8.43
C GLU A 128 6.32 -48.92 -7.27
N PRO A 129 7.07 -50.05 -7.31
CA PRO A 129 8.02 -50.38 -6.28
C PRO A 129 9.27 -49.48 -6.33
N GLN A 130 9.77 -49.05 -5.18
CA GLN A 130 10.99 -48.25 -5.05
C GLN A 130 12.09 -49.04 -4.35
N SER A 131 13.28 -49.13 -4.96
CA SER A 131 14.44 -49.81 -4.36
C SER A 131 15.08 -48.97 -3.26
N LEU A 132 15.30 -49.56 -2.08
CA LEU A 132 15.98 -48.99 -0.92
C LEU A 132 17.37 -49.63 -0.73
N ASN A 133 18.18 -49.60 -1.80
CA ASN A 133 19.41 -50.39 -1.95
C ASN A 133 19.10 -51.89 -2.08
N SER A 134 19.17 -52.65 -1.00
CA SER A 134 18.84 -54.08 -1.00
C SER A 134 17.35 -54.35 -0.81
N GLU A 135 16.61 -53.44 -0.18
CA GLU A 135 15.20 -53.63 0.17
C GLU A 135 14.25 -53.02 -0.87
N LEU A 136 12.96 -53.34 -0.78
CA LEU A 136 11.93 -52.90 -1.71
C LEU A 136 10.79 -52.23 -0.93
N LEU A 137 10.53 -50.95 -1.21
CA LEU A 137 9.34 -50.25 -0.75
C LEU A 137 8.21 -50.44 -1.77
N LEU A 138 7.06 -50.91 -1.32
CA LEU A 138 5.87 -51.14 -2.14
C LEU A 138 4.69 -50.32 -1.60
N PRO A 139 4.21 -49.32 -2.36
CA PRO A 139 2.98 -48.60 -2.02
C PRO A 139 1.76 -49.47 -2.28
N ILE A 140 0.79 -49.44 -1.37
CA ILE A 140 -0.51 -50.11 -1.51
C ILE A 140 -1.59 -49.06 -1.72
N LEU A 141 -2.38 -49.26 -2.77
CA LEU A 141 -3.37 -48.33 -3.28
C LEU A 141 -4.78 -48.90 -3.08
N ALA A 142 -5.75 -48.06 -2.76
CA ALA A 142 -7.16 -48.39 -2.76
C ALA A 142 -7.92 -47.49 -3.74
N SER A 143 -8.89 -48.06 -4.45
CA SER A 143 -9.80 -47.31 -5.33
C SER A 143 -11.07 -46.94 -4.55
N LYS A 144 -11.53 -45.70 -4.72
CA LYS A 144 -12.84 -45.26 -4.20
C LYS A 144 -13.95 -45.79 -5.10
N ALA A 145 -15.08 -46.20 -4.51
CA ALA A 145 -16.28 -46.58 -5.25
C ALA A 145 -16.79 -45.40 -6.11
N ASP A 146 -17.30 -45.68 -7.31
CA ASP A 146 -17.89 -44.73 -8.26
C ASP A 146 -16.94 -43.65 -8.85
N CYS A 147 -15.65 -43.96 -9.03
CA CYS A 147 -14.70 -43.03 -9.65
C CYS A 147 -14.55 -43.21 -11.18
N GLN A 148 -14.52 -42.09 -11.91
CA GLN A 148 -14.32 -42.05 -13.37
C GLN A 148 -12.85 -41.85 -13.80
N THR A 149 -12.01 -41.10 -13.07
CA THR A 149 -10.58 -40.89 -13.39
C THR A 149 -9.72 -40.62 -12.13
N ASP A 150 -8.55 -41.27 -12.04
CA ASP A 150 -7.44 -41.01 -11.08
C ASP A 150 -7.79 -40.93 -9.58
N CYS A 151 -8.57 -41.88 -9.05
CA CYS A 151 -8.95 -41.93 -7.62
C CYS A 151 -8.21 -42.99 -6.79
N GLN A 152 -7.00 -43.38 -7.21
CA GLN A 152 -6.20 -44.29 -6.40
C GLN A 152 -5.54 -43.50 -5.26
N GLN A 153 -5.79 -43.91 -4.03
CA GLN A 153 -5.13 -43.34 -2.84
C GLN A 153 -4.19 -44.37 -2.22
N ILE A 154 -3.03 -43.91 -1.76
CA ILE A 154 -2.09 -44.71 -0.99
C ILE A 154 -2.66 -44.90 0.40
N VAL A 155 -2.96 -46.15 0.75
CA VAL A 155 -3.52 -46.54 2.06
C VAL A 155 -2.48 -47.21 2.95
N GLU A 156 -1.36 -47.65 2.39
CA GLU A 156 -0.33 -48.37 3.14
C GLU A 156 1.02 -48.30 2.42
N LEU A 157 2.11 -48.39 3.18
CA LEU A 157 3.45 -48.60 2.68
C LEU A 157 4.03 -49.87 3.30
N ARG A 158 4.60 -50.75 2.46
CA ARG A 158 5.25 -51.98 2.91
C ARG A 158 6.72 -52.00 2.49
N VAL A 159 7.61 -52.41 3.39
CA VAL A 159 9.02 -52.67 3.06
C VAL A 159 9.28 -54.16 3.09
N TYR A 160 9.90 -54.64 2.02
CA TYR A 160 10.26 -56.02 1.82
C TYR A 160 11.78 -56.19 1.72
N GLN A 161 12.32 -57.15 2.46
CA GLN A 161 13.73 -57.51 2.39
C GLN A 161 13.91 -58.78 1.53
N PRO A 162 14.86 -58.81 0.59
CA PRO A 162 15.14 -60.01 -0.18
C PRO A 162 15.81 -61.08 0.68
N ILE A 163 15.43 -62.34 0.48
CA ILE A 163 15.98 -63.50 1.17
C ILE A 163 16.53 -64.49 0.14
N GLY A 164 17.76 -64.94 0.39
CA GLY A 164 18.44 -65.97 -0.38
C GLY A 164 19.46 -65.41 -1.37
N PRO A 165 20.51 -66.18 -1.71
CA PRO A 165 21.52 -65.76 -2.68
C PRO A 165 20.92 -65.81 -4.09
N GLY A 166 20.69 -64.64 -4.69
CA GLY A 166 20.35 -64.35 -6.10
C GLY A 166 20.25 -65.51 -7.09
N GLY A 167 19.28 -66.41 -6.91
CA GLY A 167 18.86 -67.37 -7.93
C GLY A 167 18.01 -66.68 -9.02
N ASN A 168 17.44 -67.45 -9.95
CA ASN A 168 16.59 -66.91 -11.02
C ASN A 168 15.35 -66.14 -10.50
N GLU A 169 14.94 -66.35 -9.25
CA GLU A 169 13.78 -65.71 -8.64
C GLU A 169 14.14 -65.21 -7.22
N THR A 170 13.91 -63.92 -6.96
CA THR A 170 14.18 -63.29 -5.67
C THR A 170 12.96 -63.42 -4.77
N TYR A 171 13.15 -64.01 -3.59
CA TYR A 171 12.11 -64.08 -2.56
C TYR A 171 12.23 -62.90 -1.62
N TYR A 172 11.10 -62.42 -1.13
CA TYR A 172 10.97 -61.26 -0.28
C TYR A 172 10.21 -61.61 1.00
N GLN A 173 10.61 -61.00 2.11
CA GLN A 173 9.89 -61.04 3.39
C GLN A 173 9.49 -59.63 3.80
N LEU A 174 8.26 -59.47 4.28
CA LEU A 174 7.77 -58.20 4.83
C LEU A 174 8.52 -57.90 6.14
N VAL A 175 9.16 -56.74 6.20
CA VAL A 175 9.93 -56.28 7.37
C VAL A 175 9.35 -55.03 8.02
N ALA A 176 8.62 -54.20 7.26
CA ALA A 176 7.93 -53.03 7.80
C ALA A 176 6.59 -52.82 7.10
N GLU A 177 5.61 -52.33 7.85
CA GLU A 177 4.30 -51.92 7.34
C GLU A 177 3.88 -50.61 8.02
N LEU A 178 3.34 -49.68 7.25
CA LEU A 178 2.84 -48.40 7.74
C LEU A 178 1.48 -48.09 7.09
N PRO A 179 0.36 -48.15 7.85
CA PRO A 179 -0.92 -47.65 7.35
C PRO A 179 -0.86 -46.14 7.15
N ILE A 180 -1.43 -45.67 6.03
CA ILE A 180 -1.46 -44.27 5.64
C ILE A 180 -2.89 -43.74 5.78
N VAL A 181 -3.04 -42.74 6.63
CA VAL A 181 -4.25 -41.92 6.74
C VAL A 181 -3.86 -40.51 6.39
N GLY A 182 -4.46 -39.94 5.36
CA GLY A 182 -4.11 -38.60 4.91
C GLY A 182 -4.60 -37.50 5.88
N PRO A 183 -4.11 -36.26 5.73
CA PRO A 183 -4.46 -35.16 6.62
C PRO A 183 -5.96 -34.86 6.60
N GLU A 184 -6.49 -34.40 7.74
CA GLU A 184 -7.88 -33.96 7.83
C GLU A 184 -8.12 -32.71 6.98
N GLU A 185 -9.29 -32.60 6.36
CA GLU A 185 -9.62 -31.47 5.48
C GLU A 185 -9.54 -30.13 6.20
N TYR A 186 -9.94 -30.05 7.48
CA TYR A 186 -9.79 -28.82 8.25
C TYR A 186 -8.33 -28.40 8.44
N PHE A 187 -7.38 -29.34 8.50
CA PHE A 187 -5.95 -29.02 8.61
C PHE A 187 -5.43 -28.36 7.33
N VAL A 188 -5.97 -28.77 6.18
CA VAL A 188 -5.62 -28.18 4.88
C VAL A 188 -6.29 -26.81 4.69
N LEU A 189 -7.56 -26.68 5.08
CA LEU A 189 -8.35 -25.45 4.93
C LEU A 189 -8.08 -24.39 6.00
N SER A 190 -7.54 -24.74 7.17
CA SER A 190 -7.21 -23.76 8.24
C SER A 190 -5.96 -22.92 7.97
N THR A 191 -5.45 -22.94 6.73
CA THR A 191 -4.35 -22.07 6.31
C THR A 191 -4.81 -20.62 6.10
N PRO A 192 -3.94 -19.61 6.29
CA PRO A 192 -4.33 -18.19 6.32
C PRO A 192 -5.11 -17.70 5.09
N VAL A 193 -4.93 -18.36 3.94
CA VAL A 193 -5.59 -18.05 2.66
C VAL A 193 -7.09 -18.39 2.68
N SER A 194 -7.50 -19.37 3.47
CA SER A 194 -8.85 -19.94 3.45
C SER A 194 -9.68 -19.63 4.69
N ALA A 195 -9.25 -18.66 5.51
CA ALA A 195 -9.92 -18.23 6.76
C ALA A 195 -11.33 -17.63 6.59
N LYS A 196 -11.92 -17.69 5.39
CA LYS A 196 -13.31 -17.27 5.07
C LYS A 196 -14.26 -18.43 4.76
N ALA A 197 -13.84 -19.68 4.93
CA ALA A 197 -14.72 -20.83 4.68
C ALA A 197 -15.58 -21.16 5.92
N ASP A 198 -16.80 -20.60 5.97
CA ASP A 198 -17.82 -20.84 7.02
C ASP A 198 -18.41 -22.27 7.04
N ASN A 199 -17.76 -23.26 6.42
CA ASN A 199 -18.26 -24.64 6.36
C ASN A 199 -17.53 -25.56 7.35
N ALA A 200 -17.71 -25.30 8.65
CA ALA A 200 -17.39 -26.26 9.69
C ALA A 200 -18.49 -27.34 9.74
N GLY A 201 -18.42 -28.32 8.83
CA GLY A 201 -19.49 -29.32 8.66
C GLY A 201 -19.07 -30.78 8.85
N VAL A 202 -17.99 -31.25 8.20
CA VAL A 202 -17.60 -32.67 8.24
C VAL A 202 -16.09 -32.80 8.06
N SER A 203 -15.38 -33.35 9.06
CA SER A 203 -13.94 -33.66 8.97
C SER A 203 -13.76 -34.93 8.14
N ARG A 204 -13.40 -34.80 6.86
CA ARG A 204 -12.98 -35.94 6.04
C ARG A 204 -11.45 -35.95 5.92
N SER A 205 -10.84 -37.13 6.03
CA SER A 205 -9.43 -37.30 5.70
C SER A 205 -9.24 -37.20 4.18
N LEU A 206 -8.23 -36.46 3.75
CA LEU A 206 -7.95 -36.20 2.34
C LEU A 206 -6.99 -37.25 1.77
N PRO A 207 -7.20 -37.72 0.52
CA PRO A 207 -6.39 -38.79 -0.06
C PRO A 207 -4.97 -38.35 -0.39
N LEU A 208 -3.99 -39.20 -0.11
CA LEU A 208 -2.61 -39.04 -0.60
C LEU A 208 -2.42 -39.96 -1.80
N THR A 209 -1.99 -39.42 -2.94
CA THR A 209 -2.01 -40.17 -4.21
C THR A 209 -0.62 -40.39 -4.79
N LYS A 210 0.37 -39.58 -4.41
CA LYS A 210 1.72 -39.61 -4.98
C LYS A 210 2.77 -39.89 -3.91
N LEU A 211 3.69 -40.82 -4.19
CA LEU A 211 4.87 -41.07 -3.38
C LEU A 211 6.12 -40.61 -4.14
N THR A 212 6.95 -39.78 -3.50
CA THR A 212 8.22 -39.31 -4.04
C THR A 212 9.35 -39.56 -3.06
N ARG A 213 10.51 -40.01 -3.54
CA ARG A 213 11.69 -40.21 -2.71
C ARG A 213 12.58 -38.96 -2.76
N PHE A 214 13.17 -38.60 -1.61
CA PHE A 214 14.18 -37.54 -1.55
C PHE A 214 15.57 -38.10 -1.84
N ASP A 215 16.01 -38.01 -3.09
CA ASP A 215 17.32 -38.54 -3.49
C ASP A 215 18.48 -37.52 -3.41
N SER A 216 18.16 -36.22 -3.36
CA SER A 216 19.16 -35.14 -3.33
C SER A 216 19.15 -34.42 -1.98
N LYS A 217 20.35 -34.17 -1.42
CA LYS A 217 20.61 -33.40 -0.18
C LYS A 217 19.96 -33.92 1.12
N ALA A 218 19.09 -34.93 1.06
CA ALA A 218 18.52 -35.56 2.24
C ALA A 218 19.62 -36.17 3.13
N PRO A 219 19.50 -36.08 4.47
CA PRO A 219 20.48 -36.65 5.38
C PRO A 219 20.58 -38.18 5.24
N GLY A 220 21.80 -38.70 5.12
CA GLY A 220 22.06 -40.10 4.72
C GLY A 220 21.76 -41.18 5.75
N LYS A 221 21.24 -40.84 6.95
CA LYS A 221 20.79 -41.84 7.93
C LYS A 221 19.35 -42.23 7.59
N GLY A 222 19.19 -43.27 6.78
CA GLY A 222 17.89 -43.78 6.35
C GLY A 222 17.39 -43.17 5.03
N PHE A 223 16.13 -43.44 4.71
CA PHE A 223 15.49 -43.02 3.46
C PHE A 223 14.28 -42.14 3.75
N TRP A 224 14.13 -41.07 2.98
CA TRP A 224 13.08 -40.07 3.18
C TRP A 224 12.14 -40.03 1.98
N PHE A 225 10.84 -39.94 2.26
CA PHE A 225 9.80 -39.87 1.25
C PHE A 225 8.81 -38.77 1.56
N ASN A 226 8.18 -38.27 0.51
CA ASN A 226 7.07 -37.35 0.57
C ASN A 226 5.86 -37.99 -0.10
N LEU A 227 4.80 -38.18 0.69
CA LEU A 227 3.48 -38.54 0.19
C LEU A 227 2.67 -37.27 0.04
N SER A 228 2.15 -37.01 -1.15
CA SER A 228 1.41 -35.79 -1.44
C SER A 228 0.04 -36.07 -2.05
N GLY A 229 -0.91 -35.20 -1.75
CA GLY A 229 -2.18 -35.04 -2.43
C GLY A 229 -2.36 -33.58 -2.87
N HIS A 230 -3.31 -33.37 -3.77
CA HIS A 230 -3.69 -32.04 -4.24
C HIS A 230 -5.19 -31.84 -4.02
N GLN A 231 -5.57 -30.62 -3.67
CA GLN A 231 -6.96 -30.20 -3.57
C GLN A 231 -7.11 -28.82 -4.20
N SER A 232 -8.03 -28.71 -5.16
CA SER A 232 -8.45 -27.43 -5.71
C SER A 232 -9.82 -27.10 -5.12
N THR A 233 -9.87 -26.12 -4.23
CA THR A 233 -11.13 -25.58 -3.71
C THR A 233 -11.26 -24.14 -4.20
N GLY A 234 -12.10 -23.92 -5.23
CA GLY A 234 -12.17 -22.61 -5.91
C GLY A 234 -10.90 -22.29 -6.71
N ASP A 235 -10.45 -21.02 -6.66
CA ASP A 235 -9.29 -20.50 -7.41
C ASP A 235 -7.93 -20.71 -6.71
N THR A 236 -7.90 -21.31 -5.51
CA THR A 236 -6.65 -21.52 -4.76
C THR A 236 -6.28 -23.01 -4.75
N PRO A 237 -5.30 -23.45 -5.56
CA PRO A 237 -4.77 -24.79 -5.47
C PRO A 237 -4.01 -24.98 -4.14
N MET A 238 -4.18 -26.15 -3.52
CA MET A 238 -3.51 -26.49 -2.28
C MET A 238 -2.88 -27.87 -2.39
N THR A 239 -1.58 -27.96 -2.09
CA THR A 239 -0.88 -29.24 -1.95
C THR A 239 -0.70 -29.55 -0.48
N TYR A 240 -0.86 -30.80 -0.12
CA TYR A 240 -0.68 -31.27 1.25
C TYR A 240 -0.02 -32.65 1.25
N GLY A 241 0.54 -33.03 2.37
CA GLY A 241 1.24 -34.30 2.43
C GLY A 241 1.79 -34.70 3.78
N GLN A 242 2.55 -35.79 3.73
CA GLN A 242 3.23 -36.39 4.86
C GLN A 242 4.68 -36.71 4.48
N ILE A 243 5.61 -36.40 5.38
CA ILE A 243 7.00 -36.81 5.28
C ILE A 243 7.15 -38.14 6.00
N ILE A 244 7.70 -39.13 5.32
CA ILE A 244 7.97 -40.46 5.85
C ILE A 244 9.47 -40.67 5.92
N HIS A 245 9.90 -41.34 6.98
CA HIS A 245 11.26 -41.80 7.11
C HIS A 245 11.27 -43.31 7.30
N TYR A 246 12.23 -43.96 6.66
CA TYR A 246 12.54 -45.36 6.83
C TYR A 246 13.92 -45.49 7.48
N ASN A 247 13.94 -46.08 8.68
CA ASN A 247 15.16 -46.43 9.39
C ASN A 247 15.58 -47.88 9.04
N PRO A 248 16.60 -48.10 8.19
CA PRO A 248 17.03 -49.43 7.79
C PRO A 248 17.66 -50.23 8.94
N ASP A 249 18.26 -49.57 9.94
CA ASP A 249 18.91 -50.27 11.06
C ASP A 249 17.89 -50.99 11.96
N GLN A 250 16.65 -50.53 11.98
CA GLN A 250 15.56 -51.08 12.79
C GLN A 250 14.35 -51.55 11.95
N MET A 251 14.49 -51.53 10.61
CA MET A 251 13.44 -51.88 9.65
C MET A 251 12.09 -51.23 9.98
N HIS A 252 12.09 -49.93 10.24
CA HIS A 252 10.90 -49.22 10.72
C HIS A 252 10.54 -48.04 9.85
N LEU A 253 9.26 -47.94 9.47
CA LEU A 253 8.66 -46.80 8.78
C LEU A 253 7.96 -45.88 9.79
N SER A 254 8.14 -44.57 9.64
CA SER A 254 7.53 -43.58 10.52
C SER A 254 7.06 -42.33 9.78
N ILE A 255 5.88 -41.84 10.16
CA ILE A 255 5.38 -40.51 9.73
C ILE A 255 6.10 -39.45 10.58
N MET A 256 6.81 -38.55 9.91
CA MET A 256 7.66 -37.53 10.54
C MET A 256 7.00 -36.16 10.65
N LEU A 257 6.22 -35.77 9.64
CA LEU A 257 5.60 -34.45 9.56
C LEU A 257 4.38 -34.48 8.64
N GLN A 258 3.31 -33.77 9.00
CA GLN A 258 2.25 -33.38 8.07
C GLN A 258 2.49 -31.94 7.60
N TRP A 259 2.25 -31.66 6.32
CA TRP A 259 2.55 -30.35 5.73
C TRP A 259 1.49 -29.92 4.73
N THR A 260 1.43 -28.61 4.48
CA THR A 260 0.52 -27.98 3.51
C THR A 260 1.24 -26.82 2.81
N SER A 261 0.99 -26.61 1.52
CA SER A 261 1.60 -25.59 0.68
C SER A 261 0.55 -24.95 -0.26
N PRO A 262 0.26 -23.65 -0.09
CA PRO A 262 -0.66 -22.90 -0.98
C PRO A 262 -0.10 -22.55 -2.35
N ASN A 263 1.21 -22.67 -2.57
CA ASN A 263 1.87 -22.34 -3.83
C ASN A 263 2.31 -23.61 -4.59
N GLU A 264 1.70 -24.76 -4.28
CA GLU A 264 1.96 -26.07 -4.87
C GLU A 264 3.40 -26.58 -4.75
N SER A 265 4.21 -25.93 -3.92
CA SER A 265 5.62 -26.28 -3.74
C SER A 265 5.75 -27.53 -2.88
N GLN A 266 6.56 -28.48 -3.36
CA GLN A 266 6.90 -29.68 -2.60
C GLN A 266 7.96 -29.34 -1.55
N PRO A 267 7.93 -29.97 -0.37
CA PRO A 267 9.02 -29.87 0.60
C PRO A 267 10.35 -30.29 -0.03
N TYR A 268 11.45 -29.74 0.45
CA TYR A 268 12.79 -30.08 -0.05
C TYR A 268 13.85 -30.00 1.05
N TRP A 269 14.99 -30.66 0.84
CA TRP A 269 16.12 -30.63 1.76
C TRP A 269 17.16 -29.60 1.33
N GLN A 270 17.53 -28.69 2.24
CA GLN A 270 18.56 -27.69 2.03
C GLN A 270 19.28 -27.35 3.33
N GLU A 271 20.60 -27.15 3.28
CA GLU A 271 21.35 -26.61 4.41
C GLU A 271 21.11 -25.09 4.54
N ILE A 272 20.46 -24.70 5.63
CA ILE A 272 20.09 -23.33 5.99
C ILE A 272 20.85 -22.87 7.24
N THR A 273 20.96 -23.73 8.27
CA THR A 273 21.48 -23.28 9.60
C THR A 273 22.99 -23.45 9.80
N GLY A 274 23.72 -23.78 8.72
CA GLY A 274 25.18 -23.97 8.73
C GLY A 274 25.67 -25.12 9.61
N GLY A 275 24.77 -26.06 9.95
CA GLY A 275 25.02 -27.20 10.81
C GLY A 275 25.59 -28.43 10.10
N SER A 276 25.96 -28.33 8.81
CA SER A 276 26.41 -29.42 7.92
C SER A 276 25.37 -30.52 7.60
N SER A 277 24.22 -30.50 8.25
CA SER A 277 23.06 -31.34 7.92
C SER A 277 21.99 -30.50 7.24
N ALA A 278 21.48 -30.95 6.09
CA ALA A 278 20.34 -30.31 5.46
C ALA A 278 19.10 -30.34 6.36
N GLU A 279 18.34 -29.25 6.35
CA GLU A 279 17.02 -29.14 6.96
C GLU A 279 15.91 -29.36 5.94
N LEU A 280 14.77 -29.84 6.41
CA LEU A 280 13.57 -29.93 5.58
C LEU A 280 12.90 -28.56 5.55
N VAL A 281 12.73 -28.00 4.35
CA VAL A 281 12.05 -26.73 4.11
C VAL A 281 10.70 -27.00 3.48
N VAL A 282 9.65 -26.39 4.05
CA VAL A 282 8.30 -26.35 3.46
C VAL A 282 8.02 -24.91 3.07
N ASP A 283 7.87 -24.67 1.77
CA ASP A 283 7.45 -23.37 1.26
C ASP A 283 5.92 -23.24 1.31
N ARG A 284 5.47 -22.19 1.98
CA ARG A 284 4.04 -21.86 2.18
C ARG A 284 3.75 -20.42 1.77
N MET A 285 4.56 -19.85 0.88
CA MET A 285 4.39 -18.49 0.40
C MET A 285 2.98 -18.24 -0.15
N VAL A 286 2.43 -17.07 0.17
CA VAL A 286 1.12 -16.62 -0.32
C VAL A 286 1.29 -15.23 -0.92
N GLY A 287 1.17 -15.13 -2.25
CA GLY A 287 1.45 -13.87 -2.93
C GLY A 287 2.89 -13.40 -2.65
N LEU A 288 3.04 -12.22 -2.04
CA LEU A 288 4.34 -11.67 -1.67
C LEU A 288 4.81 -12.06 -0.26
N GLU A 289 3.97 -12.73 0.54
CA GLU A 289 4.28 -13.02 1.93
C GLU A 289 5.01 -14.37 2.08
N PRO A 290 6.30 -14.38 2.47
CA PRO A 290 7.01 -15.63 2.73
C PRO A 290 6.57 -16.25 4.07
N GLN A 291 6.28 -17.55 4.05
CA GLN A 291 5.90 -18.32 5.24
C GLN A 291 6.63 -19.67 5.29
N PHE A 292 7.96 -19.65 5.15
CA PHE A 292 8.74 -20.89 5.18
C PHE A 292 8.67 -21.55 6.56
N LYS A 293 8.57 -22.87 6.57
CA LYS A 293 8.83 -23.68 7.76
C LYS A 293 10.11 -24.49 7.55
N VAL A 294 11.01 -24.46 8.54
CA VAL A 294 12.29 -25.16 8.50
C VAL A 294 12.34 -26.13 9.65
N TYR A 295 12.64 -27.40 9.36
CA TYR A 295 12.70 -28.48 10.34
C TYR A 295 14.10 -29.09 10.42
N GLN A 296 14.65 -29.12 11.62
CA GLN A 296 15.93 -29.75 11.93
C GLN A 296 15.73 -31.18 12.40
N ILE A 297 16.64 -32.08 12.00
CA ILE A 297 16.68 -33.43 12.56
C ILE A 297 17.24 -33.35 13.99
N LYS A 298 16.48 -33.87 14.96
CA LYS A 298 16.91 -34.02 16.35
C LYS A 298 16.86 -35.48 16.79
N PRO A 299 17.81 -35.93 17.63
CA PRO A 299 17.77 -37.27 18.17
C PRO A 299 16.68 -37.40 19.24
N ARG A 300 15.99 -38.54 19.27
CA ARG A 300 15.11 -38.99 20.36
C ARG A 300 15.58 -40.34 20.88
N LYS A 301 15.36 -40.59 22.17
CA LYS A 301 15.80 -41.83 22.83
C LYS A 301 14.64 -42.83 22.91
N PHE A 302 14.98 -44.11 22.92
CA PHE A 302 14.08 -45.23 23.23
C PHE A 302 12.88 -45.42 22.29
N VAL A 303 13.09 -45.25 20.99
CA VAL A 303 12.05 -45.49 19.97
C VAL A 303 12.63 -46.12 18.70
N PRO A 304 11.79 -46.81 17.89
CA PRO A 304 12.20 -47.46 16.65
C PRO A 304 12.89 -46.53 15.63
N ASP A 305 12.41 -45.29 15.57
CA ASP A 305 13.03 -44.24 14.80
C ASP A 305 13.70 -43.22 15.74
N PRO A 306 15.03 -43.27 15.93
CA PRO A 306 15.73 -42.47 16.94
C PRO A 306 15.88 -40.99 16.54
N ILE A 307 15.11 -40.50 15.58
CA ILE A 307 15.08 -39.11 15.16
C ILE A 307 13.64 -38.55 15.08
N PHE A 308 13.54 -37.23 15.09
CA PHE A 308 12.32 -36.49 14.75
C PHE A 308 12.66 -35.15 14.10
N LEU A 309 11.66 -34.55 13.46
CA LEU A 309 11.75 -33.21 12.86
C LEU A 309 11.27 -32.16 13.87
N GLU A 310 12.18 -31.24 14.25
CA GLU A 310 11.87 -30.11 15.14
C GLU A 310 11.81 -28.81 14.33
N GLU A 311 10.69 -28.09 14.40
CA GLU A 311 10.53 -26.78 13.74
C GLU A 311 11.46 -25.73 14.39
N VAL A 312 12.16 -24.94 13.57
CA VAL A 312 12.89 -23.75 14.03
C VAL A 312 11.88 -22.69 14.45
N SER A 313 11.54 -22.65 15.73
CA SER A 313 10.52 -21.76 16.27
C SER A 313 11.07 -20.36 16.60
N LEU A 314 10.30 -19.32 16.26
CA LEU A 314 10.51 -17.94 16.72
C LEU A 314 9.75 -17.61 18.02
N ALA A 315 8.93 -18.54 18.53
CA ALA A 315 8.08 -18.27 19.70
C ALA A 315 8.91 -18.09 20.98
N GLN A 316 9.97 -18.89 21.15
CA GLN A 316 10.86 -18.82 22.30
C GLN A 316 12.22 -18.24 21.88
N PRO A 317 12.62 -17.07 22.39
CA PRO A 317 13.90 -16.47 22.02
C PRO A 317 15.07 -17.30 22.58
N ALA A 318 16.07 -17.61 21.75
CA ALA A 318 17.28 -18.30 22.20
C ALA A 318 18.13 -17.48 23.20
N LEU A 319 18.02 -16.15 23.15
CA LEU A 319 18.70 -15.23 24.06
C LEU A 319 17.70 -14.33 24.77
N ASP A 320 17.84 -14.21 26.08
CA ASP A 320 17.09 -13.28 26.90
C ASP A 320 17.78 -11.90 26.95
N THR A 321 17.82 -11.22 25.81
CA THR A 321 18.23 -9.80 25.75
C THR A 321 17.12 -8.97 25.11
N PRO A 322 16.95 -7.69 25.50
CA PRO A 322 15.93 -6.82 24.92
C PRO A 322 16.03 -6.72 23.39
N THR A 323 17.24 -6.52 22.85
CA THR A 323 17.45 -6.43 21.40
C THR A 323 17.10 -7.74 20.68
N TYR A 324 17.45 -8.90 21.24
CA TYR A 324 17.11 -10.19 20.64
C TYR A 324 15.59 -10.44 20.67
N ARG A 325 14.93 -10.14 21.79
CA ARG A 325 13.47 -10.21 21.92
C ARG A 325 12.76 -9.28 20.93
N ASN A 326 13.29 -8.07 20.73
CA ASN A 326 12.76 -7.13 19.74
C ASN A 326 12.95 -7.66 18.31
N GLY A 327 14.11 -8.22 17.98
CA GLY A 327 14.33 -8.89 16.69
C GLY A 327 13.35 -10.04 16.43
N MET A 328 13.14 -10.91 17.43
CA MET A 328 12.14 -11.98 17.36
C MET A 328 10.70 -11.44 17.23
N MET A 329 10.37 -10.34 17.91
CA MET A 329 9.06 -9.70 17.80
C MET A 329 8.82 -9.18 16.37
N LEU A 330 9.79 -8.49 15.77
CA LEU A 330 9.70 -8.01 14.39
C LEU A 330 9.53 -9.18 13.40
N ALA A 331 10.35 -10.23 13.53
CA ALA A 331 10.28 -11.41 12.67
C ALA A 331 8.91 -12.12 12.75
N ARG A 332 8.34 -12.23 13.95
CA ARG A 332 7.02 -12.85 14.15
C ARG A 332 5.86 -12.09 13.50
N HIS A 333 6.03 -10.79 13.24
CA HIS A 333 5.07 -9.97 12.49
C HIS A 333 5.54 -9.75 11.05
N GLY A 334 6.47 -10.57 10.55
CA GLY A 334 6.91 -10.56 9.16
C GLY A 334 7.89 -9.45 8.77
N LEU A 335 8.41 -8.65 9.71
CA LEU A 335 9.38 -7.58 9.42
C LEU A 335 10.82 -8.14 9.39
N TRP A 336 11.10 -8.93 8.35
CA TRP A 336 12.25 -9.83 8.30
C TRP A 336 13.61 -9.13 8.24
N SER A 337 13.79 -8.13 7.36
CA SER A 337 15.08 -7.44 7.23
C SER A 337 15.47 -6.63 8.48
N PRO A 338 14.59 -5.79 9.06
CA PRO A 338 14.85 -5.14 10.35
C PRO A 338 15.12 -6.14 11.48
N ALA A 339 14.37 -7.25 11.55
CA ALA A 339 14.61 -8.31 12.51
C ALA A 339 16.01 -8.91 12.35
N GLN A 340 16.40 -9.25 11.12
CA GLN A 340 17.72 -9.80 10.81
C GLN A 340 18.84 -8.86 11.27
N GLN A 341 18.71 -7.55 11.02
CA GLN A 341 19.69 -6.55 11.45
C GLN A 341 19.86 -6.52 12.98
N LEU A 342 18.75 -6.51 13.73
CA LEU A 342 18.80 -6.55 15.19
C LEU A 342 19.45 -7.82 15.72
N LEU A 343 19.11 -8.98 15.15
CA LEU A 343 19.67 -10.27 15.58
C LEU A 343 21.18 -10.36 15.27
N LYS A 344 21.61 -9.91 14.08
CA LYS A 344 23.03 -9.84 13.70
C LYS A 344 23.82 -8.94 14.64
N SER A 345 23.26 -7.82 15.08
CA SER A 345 23.93 -6.89 16.01
C SER A 345 24.23 -7.49 17.39
N GLN A 346 23.50 -8.54 17.78
CA GLN A 346 23.67 -9.24 19.07
C GLN A 346 24.62 -10.45 18.98
N LYS A 347 25.15 -10.76 17.79
CA LYS A 347 26.04 -11.89 17.61
C LYS A 347 27.30 -11.70 18.45
N SER A 348 27.57 -12.65 19.33
CA SER A 348 28.68 -12.60 20.29
C SER A 348 29.51 -13.88 20.23
N LYS A 349 30.64 -13.91 20.95
CA LYS A 349 31.49 -15.11 21.05
C LYS A 349 30.79 -16.31 21.73
N LYS A 350 29.68 -16.11 22.45
CA LYS A 350 28.90 -17.17 23.14
C LYS A 350 27.57 -17.48 22.42
N TRP A 351 27.57 -17.41 21.09
CA TRP A 351 26.41 -17.66 20.26
C TRP A 351 26.03 -19.15 20.26
N SER A 352 24.77 -19.47 20.60
CA SER A 352 24.29 -20.85 20.62
C SER A 352 23.86 -21.32 19.23
N THR A 353 23.81 -22.64 19.02
CA THR A 353 23.29 -23.24 17.78
C THR A 353 21.82 -22.91 17.55
N THR A 354 21.01 -22.82 18.61
CA THR A 354 19.61 -22.37 18.53
C THR A 354 19.51 -20.90 18.10
N ALA A 355 20.37 -20.02 18.62
CA ALA A 355 20.40 -18.62 18.20
C ALA A 355 20.83 -18.49 16.72
N GLN A 356 21.78 -19.32 16.28
CA GLN A 356 22.20 -19.38 14.88
C GLN A 356 21.06 -19.85 13.98
N ALA A 357 20.36 -20.93 14.34
CA ALA A 357 19.21 -21.43 13.60
C ALA A 357 18.08 -20.38 13.48
N GLN A 358 17.77 -19.64 14.55
CA GLN A 358 16.79 -18.55 14.52
C GLN A 358 17.23 -17.39 13.63
N LEU A 359 18.51 -16.99 13.68
CA LEU A 359 19.06 -15.96 12.80
C LEU A 359 19.01 -16.40 11.32
N ASP A 360 19.38 -17.64 11.02
CA ASP A 360 19.42 -18.16 9.66
C ASP A 360 18.00 -18.33 9.09
N PHE A 361 17.04 -18.75 9.92
CA PHE A 361 15.62 -18.78 9.57
C PHE A 361 15.09 -17.39 9.21
N VAL A 362 15.39 -16.38 10.03
CA VAL A 362 15.02 -14.98 9.74
C VAL A 362 15.75 -14.48 8.49
N GLN A 363 17.00 -14.89 8.28
CA GLN A 363 17.78 -14.53 7.10
C GLN A 363 17.20 -15.12 5.81
N LEU A 364 16.70 -16.36 5.82
CA LEU A 364 16.03 -16.97 4.68
C LEU A 364 14.84 -16.11 4.23
N HIS A 365 13.98 -15.70 5.16
CA HIS A 365 12.84 -14.84 4.86
C HIS A 365 13.28 -13.46 4.38
N ALA A 366 14.24 -12.83 5.07
CA ALA A 366 14.75 -11.51 4.72
C ALA A 366 15.35 -11.47 3.31
N GLN A 367 16.06 -12.52 2.88
CA GLN A 367 16.61 -12.59 1.52
C GLN A 367 15.52 -12.56 0.45
N VAL A 368 14.41 -13.26 0.68
CA VAL A 368 13.26 -13.29 -0.23
C VAL A 368 12.55 -11.94 -0.26
N THR A 369 12.24 -11.35 0.90
CA THR A 369 11.55 -10.05 0.96
C THR A 369 12.41 -8.91 0.45
N GLU A 370 13.71 -8.94 0.72
CA GLU A 370 14.65 -7.96 0.18
C GLU A 370 14.71 -8.06 -1.35
N ALA A 371 14.77 -9.28 -1.92
CA ALA A 371 14.74 -9.47 -3.37
C ALA A 371 13.43 -8.97 -3.98
N GLN A 372 12.29 -9.29 -3.37
CA GLN A 372 10.96 -8.80 -3.80
C GLN A 372 10.89 -7.27 -3.76
N SER A 373 11.43 -6.62 -2.72
CA SER A 373 11.40 -5.14 -2.60
C SER A 373 12.19 -4.42 -3.70
N LYS A 374 13.23 -5.07 -4.24
CA LYS A 374 14.09 -4.53 -5.32
C LYS A 374 13.61 -4.88 -6.72
N GLN A 375 12.63 -5.77 -6.83
CA GLN A 375 12.09 -6.19 -8.12
C GLN A 375 11.27 -5.05 -8.77
N PRO A 376 11.32 -4.88 -10.10
CA PRO A 376 10.38 -4.01 -10.79
C PRO A 376 8.97 -4.61 -10.73
N TRP A 377 8.04 -3.89 -10.11
CA TRP A 377 6.63 -4.29 -10.01
C TRP A 377 5.76 -3.63 -11.08
N ALA A 378 4.66 -4.29 -11.45
CA ALA A 378 3.74 -3.79 -12.46
C ALA A 378 2.91 -2.60 -11.97
N THR A 379 2.61 -2.53 -10.66
CA THR A 379 1.84 -1.43 -10.07
C THR A 379 2.52 -0.86 -8.82
N PRO A 380 2.29 0.43 -8.50
CA PRO A 380 2.81 1.05 -7.28
C PRO A 380 2.34 0.37 -5.99
N SER A 381 1.11 -0.17 -5.97
CA SER A 381 0.56 -0.86 -4.80
C SER A 381 1.35 -2.13 -4.46
N GLN A 382 1.75 -2.92 -5.48
CA GLN A 382 2.59 -4.10 -5.31
C GLN A 382 3.99 -3.74 -4.82
N GLN A 383 4.59 -2.67 -5.37
CA GLN A 383 5.89 -2.18 -4.91
C GLN A 383 5.86 -1.69 -3.47
N ILE A 384 4.80 -0.98 -3.08
CA ILE A 384 4.56 -0.56 -1.70
C ILE A 384 4.45 -1.79 -0.81
N LEU A 385 3.60 -2.76 -1.14
CA LEU A 385 3.44 -3.98 -0.34
C LEU A 385 4.77 -4.72 -0.16
N ALA A 386 5.55 -4.90 -1.22
CA ALA A 386 6.87 -5.55 -1.15
C ALA A 386 7.83 -4.82 -0.19
N ASN A 387 7.87 -3.48 -0.24
CA ASN A 387 8.67 -2.68 0.68
C ASN A 387 8.17 -2.76 2.13
N LEU A 388 6.85 -2.71 2.36
CA LEU A 388 6.26 -2.82 3.69
C LEU A 388 6.48 -4.19 4.32
N ILE A 389 6.40 -5.27 3.54
CA ILE A 389 6.70 -6.64 3.97
C ILE A 389 8.17 -6.74 4.40
N ASP A 390 9.10 -6.16 3.64
CA ASP A 390 10.52 -6.14 3.99
C ASP A 390 10.86 -5.18 5.15
N GLY A 391 9.93 -4.32 5.56
CA GLY A 391 10.15 -3.31 6.61
C GLY A 391 10.89 -2.05 6.13
N ARG A 392 10.89 -1.79 4.82
CA ARG A 392 11.45 -0.60 4.16
C ARG A 392 10.42 0.53 4.10
N TRP A 393 10.04 1.03 5.27
CA TRP A 393 8.97 2.04 5.41
C TRP A 393 9.22 3.31 4.61
N ALA A 394 10.47 3.79 4.57
CA ALA A 394 10.86 4.99 3.83
C ALA A 394 10.78 4.78 2.31
N ASP A 395 11.27 3.64 1.81
CA ASP A 395 11.24 3.30 0.37
C ASP A 395 9.79 3.16 -0.11
N ALA A 396 8.93 2.52 0.69
CA ALA A 396 7.50 2.46 0.42
C ALA A 396 6.89 3.87 0.34
N LEU A 397 7.24 4.75 1.30
CA LEU A 397 6.68 6.10 1.36
C LEU A 397 7.10 6.93 0.14
N LEU A 398 8.33 6.76 -0.33
CA LEU A 398 8.82 7.39 -1.55
C LEU A 398 7.99 6.98 -2.77
N VAL A 399 7.66 5.69 -2.92
CA VAL A 399 6.81 5.19 -4.01
C VAL A 399 5.42 5.84 -3.93
N PHE A 400 4.82 5.89 -2.73
CA PHE A 400 3.53 6.55 -2.52
C PHE A 400 3.57 8.04 -2.91
N GLN A 401 4.57 8.79 -2.44
CA GLN A 401 4.72 10.22 -2.74
C GLN A 401 5.00 10.51 -4.23
N SER A 402 5.67 9.58 -4.91
CA SER A 402 5.96 9.69 -6.35
C SER A 402 4.79 9.29 -7.25
N SER A 403 3.74 8.70 -6.69
CA SER A 403 2.59 8.23 -7.45
C SER A 403 1.75 9.40 -7.95
N ALA A 404 1.41 9.39 -9.24
CA ALA A 404 0.58 10.44 -9.82
C ALA A 404 -0.83 10.44 -9.20
N PRO A 405 -1.43 11.62 -8.93
CA PRO A 405 -2.83 11.71 -8.48
C PRO A 405 -3.80 10.98 -9.43
N GLY A 406 -4.92 10.51 -8.89
CA GLY A 406 -5.94 9.76 -9.64
C GLY A 406 -5.80 8.25 -9.48
N SER A 407 -5.81 7.51 -10.60
CA SER A 407 -5.91 6.03 -10.59
C SER A 407 -4.83 5.33 -9.74
N PRO A 408 -3.52 5.67 -9.84
CA PRO A 408 -2.48 4.99 -9.05
C PRO A 408 -2.67 5.15 -7.53
N VAL A 409 -3.02 6.35 -7.08
CA VAL A 409 -3.26 6.63 -5.66
C VAL A 409 -4.56 5.99 -5.17
N GLN A 410 -5.60 5.94 -6.00
CA GLN A 410 -6.84 5.26 -5.68
C GLN A 410 -6.67 3.73 -5.58
N GLU A 411 -5.80 3.14 -6.40
CA GLU A 411 -5.40 1.75 -6.29
C GLU A 411 -4.72 1.49 -4.93
N ILE A 412 -3.79 2.35 -4.52
CA ILE A 412 -3.10 2.25 -3.22
C ILE A 412 -4.10 2.39 -2.06
N ALA A 413 -4.99 3.38 -2.11
CA ALA A 413 -6.02 3.57 -1.08
C ALA A 413 -6.95 2.34 -0.96
N THR A 414 -7.33 1.74 -2.10
CA THR A 414 -8.16 0.52 -2.14
C THR A 414 -7.41 -0.68 -1.55
N PHE A 415 -6.12 -0.82 -1.88
CA PHE A 415 -5.24 -1.83 -1.31
C PHE A 415 -5.16 -1.71 0.22
N LEU A 416 -4.88 -0.51 0.76
CA LEU A 416 -4.79 -0.28 2.21
C LEU A 416 -6.14 -0.51 2.92
N LYS A 417 -7.25 -0.15 2.27
CA LYS A 417 -8.60 -0.37 2.78
C LYS A 417 -8.97 -1.86 2.86
N ASN A 418 -8.51 -2.66 1.90
CA ASN A 418 -8.83 -4.08 1.80
C ASN A 418 -7.88 -4.98 2.61
N ASP A 419 -6.79 -4.44 3.16
CA ASP A 419 -5.90 -5.19 4.06
C ASP A 419 -6.68 -5.73 5.28
N SER A 420 -6.47 -7.01 5.60
CA SER A 420 -7.16 -7.69 6.70
C SER A 420 -6.58 -7.41 8.09
N GLY A 421 -5.59 -6.51 8.19
CA GLY A 421 -4.94 -6.12 9.44
C GLY A 421 -3.46 -6.51 9.53
N GLY A 422 -2.93 -7.28 8.58
CA GLY A 422 -1.53 -7.71 8.59
C GLY A 422 -0.55 -6.54 8.53
N LEU A 423 -0.87 -5.47 7.78
CA LEU A 423 -0.06 -4.27 7.75
C LEU A 423 -0.12 -3.50 9.07
N TRP A 424 -1.28 -3.49 9.73
CA TRP A 424 -1.44 -2.85 11.03
C TRP A 424 -0.60 -3.53 12.12
N GLU A 425 -0.62 -4.86 12.17
CA GLU A 425 0.19 -5.65 13.13
C GLU A 425 1.70 -5.37 12.96
N ARG A 426 2.16 -5.16 11.72
CA ARG A 426 3.54 -4.75 11.42
C ARG A 426 3.86 -3.36 11.97
N VAL A 427 2.95 -2.39 11.77
CA VAL A 427 3.10 -1.03 12.31
C VAL A 427 3.20 -1.06 13.84
N GLU A 428 2.34 -1.81 14.51
CA GLU A 428 2.37 -1.93 15.98
C GLU A 428 3.68 -2.57 16.48
N ALA A 429 4.13 -3.65 15.83
CA ALA A 429 5.40 -4.29 16.17
C ALA A 429 6.60 -3.35 15.96
N ALA A 430 6.63 -2.62 14.85
CA ALA A 430 7.68 -1.66 14.53
C ALA A 430 7.72 -0.49 15.53
N LEU A 431 6.58 0.12 15.85
CA LEU A 431 6.50 1.21 16.84
C LEU A 431 6.82 0.74 18.27
N LYS A 432 6.54 -0.52 18.61
CA LYS A 432 6.93 -1.09 19.91
C LYS A 432 8.45 -1.22 20.05
N VAL A 433 9.16 -1.44 18.94
CA VAL A 433 10.63 -1.53 18.92
C VAL A 433 11.27 -0.15 18.78
N ASN A 434 10.72 0.71 17.92
CA ASN A 434 11.15 2.10 17.73
C ASN A 434 9.94 3.05 17.69
N PRO A 435 9.53 3.62 18.85
CA PRO A 435 8.36 4.50 18.92
C PRO A 435 8.50 5.83 18.17
N ASN A 436 9.73 6.22 17.81
CA ASN A 436 10.05 7.50 17.19
C ASN A 436 10.27 7.38 15.66
N ASP A 437 9.95 6.24 15.06
CA ASP A 437 10.08 6.08 13.61
C ASP A 437 8.95 6.82 12.88
N GLU A 438 9.26 7.99 12.33
CA GLU A 438 8.28 8.83 11.63
C GLU A 438 7.71 8.16 10.37
N ASN A 439 8.48 7.31 9.68
CA ASN A 439 7.98 6.60 8.49
C ASN A 439 6.94 5.55 8.88
N VAL A 440 7.15 4.86 10.00
CA VAL A 440 6.18 3.88 10.52
C VAL A 440 4.91 4.59 10.98
N LYS A 441 5.03 5.77 11.63
CA LYS A 441 3.87 6.60 11.98
C LYS A 441 3.10 7.05 10.74
N ALA A 442 3.80 7.42 9.66
CA ALA A 442 3.18 7.82 8.39
C ALA A 442 2.31 6.69 7.82
N TRP A 443 2.86 5.48 7.74
CA TRP A 443 2.14 4.31 7.25
C TRP A 443 0.96 3.93 8.15
N GLY A 444 1.12 3.98 9.47
CA GLY A 444 0.01 3.78 10.40
C GLY A 444 -1.14 4.77 10.19
N ALA A 445 -0.82 6.04 9.92
CA ALA A 445 -1.83 7.05 9.61
C ALA A 445 -2.52 6.81 8.27
N LEU A 446 -1.77 6.47 7.21
CA LEU A 446 -2.30 6.16 5.88
C LEU A 446 -3.24 4.94 5.92
N ILE A 447 -2.86 3.88 6.63
CA ILE A 447 -3.69 2.68 6.82
C ILE A 447 -5.01 3.04 7.52
N LEU A 448 -4.94 3.75 8.65
CA LEU A 448 -6.14 4.17 9.39
C LEU A 448 -7.04 5.12 8.58
N ALA A 449 -6.44 5.99 7.78
CA ALA A 449 -7.19 6.91 6.92
C ALA A 449 -7.95 6.16 5.83
N ALA A 450 -7.31 5.18 5.18
CA ALA A 450 -7.94 4.34 4.16
C ALA A 450 -9.04 3.44 4.73
N GLN A 451 -8.82 2.86 5.92
CA GLN A 451 -9.73 1.88 6.52
C GLN A 451 -10.89 2.51 7.29
N GLN A 452 -10.64 3.57 8.06
CA GLN A 452 -11.63 4.17 8.96
C GLN A 452 -12.03 5.57 8.54
N ASN A 453 -11.06 6.49 8.45
CA ASN A 453 -11.14 7.87 7.91
C ASN A 453 -9.97 8.72 8.45
N ARG A 454 -9.75 9.88 7.84
CA ARG A 454 -8.74 10.86 8.25
C ARG A 454 -8.85 11.34 9.70
N ALA A 455 -10.06 11.57 10.22
CA ALA A 455 -10.21 12.05 11.59
C ALA A 455 -9.66 11.06 12.61
N LYS A 456 -9.86 9.75 12.38
CA LYS A 456 -9.29 8.66 13.17
C LYS A 456 -7.77 8.59 13.05
N ALA A 457 -7.23 8.72 11.84
CA ALA A 457 -5.78 8.76 11.61
C ALA A 457 -5.10 9.91 12.38
N ILE A 458 -5.67 11.12 12.30
CA ILE A 458 -5.15 12.31 13.02
C ILE A 458 -5.23 12.10 14.54
N ALA A 459 -6.35 11.57 15.04
CA ALA A 459 -6.52 11.32 16.47
C ALA A 459 -5.47 10.32 16.99
N TRP A 460 -5.20 9.26 16.23
CA TRP A 460 -4.17 8.28 16.54
C TRP A 460 -2.76 8.88 16.50
N LEU A 461 -2.41 9.63 15.45
CA LEU A 461 -1.11 10.31 15.34
C LEU A 461 -0.85 11.24 16.51
N ARG A 462 -1.87 12.00 16.95
CA ARG A 462 -1.78 12.85 18.14
C ARG A 462 -1.49 12.00 19.38
N GLN A 463 -2.26 10.94 19.60
CA GLN A 463 -2.09 10.07 20.76
C GLN A 463 -0.67 9.50 20.87
N ILE A 464 -0.12 8.96 19.77
CA ILE A 464 1.21 8.33 19.78
C ILE A 464 2.36 9.36 19.86
N THR A 465 2.14 10.58 19.35
CA THR A 465 3.15 11.64 19.38
C THR A 465 3.20 12.34 20.74
N PHE A 466 2.06 12.54 21.39
CA PHE A 466 1.98 13.16 22.72
C PHE A 466 2.31 12.21 23.88
N SER A 467 2.26 10.88 23.66
CA SER A 467 2.58 9.91 24.72
C SER A 467 4.09 9.72 24.94
N ASN A 468 4.94 10.11 23.99
CA ASN A 468 6.37 9.72 23.99
C ASN A 468 7.37 10.89 24.12
N THR A 469 6.92 12.15 24.12
CA THR A 469 7.86 13.29 24.08
C THR A 469 7.30 14.55 24.76
N PHE A 470 7.98 15.04 25.80
CA PHE A 470 7.88 16.43 26.25
C PHE A 470 8.64 17.31 25.23
N VAL A 471 7.97 17.73 24.17
CA VAL A 471 8.57 18.57 23.11
C VAL A 471 7.92 19.96 23.12
N SER A 472 8.74 20.99 22.96
CA SER A 472 8.29 22.39 22.92
C SER A 472 7.37 22.65 21.72
N THR A 473 6.44 23.57 21.89
CA THR A 473 5.33 23.90 20.98
C THR A 473 5.72 24.30 19.54
N ALA A 474 7.00 24.57 19.27
CA ALA A 474 7.49 24.95 17.94
C ALA A 474 7.84 23.75 17.04
N GLU A 475 8.36 22.64 17.59
CA GLU A 475 8.63 21.40 16.82
C GLU A 475 7.35 20.59 16.56
N THR A 476 6.30 20.84 17.34
CA THR A 476 4.98 20.22 17.18
C THR A 476 4.25 20.67 15.92
N PHE A 477 4.59 21.82 15.33
CA PHE A 477 3.90 22.34 14.14
C PHE A 477 4.43 21.74 12.83
N THR A 478 5.73 21.43 12.75
CA THR A 478 6.40 20.95 11.53
C THR A 478 6.24 19.45 11.29
N ILE A 479 6.10 18.64 12.35
CA ILE A 479 5.82 17.19 12.22
C ILE A 479 4.38 16.96 11.74
N ASN A 480 3.46 17.86 12.10
CA ASN A 480 2.06 17.76 11.73
C ASN A 480 1.84 17.97 10.22
N SER A 481 2.55 18.90 9.58
CA SER A 481 2.34 19.24 8.17
C SER A 481 2.58 18.08 7.21
N GLN A 482 3.65 17.32 7.41
CA GLN A 482 4.02 16.21 6.51
C GLN A 482 2.99 15.07 6.54
N PHE A 483 2.43 14.75 7.72
CA PHE A 483 1.36 13.76 7.81
C PHE A 483 0.08 14.26 7.15
N TYR A 484 -0.25 15.55 7.26
CA TYR A 484 -1.41 16.11 6.58
C TYR A 484 -1.27 16.05 5.05
N GLU A 485 -0.09 16.33 4.49
CA GLU A 485 0.17 16.21 3.04
C GLU A 485 -0.02 14.79 2.51
N LEU A 486 0.47 13.79 3.25
CA LEU A 486 0.30 12.38 2.91
C LEU A 486 -1.17 11.96 2.92
N LEU A 487 -1.94 12.44 3.90
CA LEU A 487 -3.36 12.18 4.01
C LEU A 487 -4.17 12.89 2.91
N ASP A 488 -3.79 14.12 2.55
CA ASP A 488 -4.38 14.86 1.43
C ASP A 488 -4.12 14.13 0.09
N HIS A 489 -2.91 13.61 -0.09
CA HIS A 489 -2.56 12.83 -1.27
C HIS A 489 -3.44 11.57 -1.37
N LEU A 490 -3.62 10.83 -0.27
CA LEU A 490 -4.43 9.61 -0.22
C LEU A 490 -5.92 9.85 -0.53
N GLU A 491 -6.50 10.96 -0.05
CA GLU A 491 -7.92 11.28 -0.22
C GLU A 491 -8.27 11.78 -1.63
N GLY A 492 -7.28 11.97 -2.51
CA GLY A 492 -7.50 12.46 -3.86
C GLY A 492 -8.07 13.89 -3.90
N THR A 493 -7.91 14.67 -2.82
CA THR A 493 -8.28 16.11 -2.79
C THR A 493 -7.45 16.94 -3.76
N PHE A 494 -6.41 16.33 -4.35
CA PHE A 494 -5.74 16.79 -5.55
C PHE A 494 -6.40 16.21 -6.79
N THR A 495 -7.60 16.70 -7.11
CA THR A 495 -8.03 16.69 -8.52
C THR A 495 -7.12 17.67 -9.25
N THR A 496 -6.08 17.15 -9.89
CA THR A 496 -5.44 17.87 -10.99
C THR A 496 -6.53 18.24 -11.98
N ALA A 497 -6.46 19.44 -12.57
CA ALA A 497 -7.19 19.76 -13.79
C ALA A 497 -6.84 18.69 -14.83
N SER A 498 -7.63 17.61 -14.90
CA SER A 498 -7.46 16.57 -15.89
C SER A 498 -7.83 17.18 -17.24
N GLY A 499 -6.83 17.48 -18.07
CA GLY A 499 -7.02 17.61 -19.51
C GLY A 499 -6.80 18.97 -20.18
N GLY A 500 -5.98 19.88 -19.63
CA GLY A 500 -5.56 21.07 -20.39
C GLY A 500 -4.13 21.49 -20.08
N ASP A 501 -3.20 21.29 -21.01
CA ASP A 501 -1.79 21.71 -20.93
C ASP A 501 -1.59 23.25 -20.92
N SER A 502 -2.62 24.04 -20.57
CA SER A 502 -2.60 25.50 -20.66
C SER A 502 -3.32 26.16 -19.49
N SER A 503 -2.61 27.04 -18.78
CA SER A 503 -3.19 27.97 -17.82
C SER A 503 -4.28 28.81 -18.48
N GLN A 504 -5.47 28.89 -17.87
CA GLN A 504 -6.57 29.76 -18.32
C GLN A 504 -6.94 30.73 -17.21
N ILE A 505 -6.39 31.95 -17.27
CA ILE A 505 -6.51 33.00 -16.24
C ILE A 505 -6.83 34.34 -16.92
N VAL A 506 -7.76 35.09 -16.35
CA VAL A 506 -8.09 36.48 -16.71
C VAL A 506 -8.07 37.34 -15.45
N GLY A 507 -7.50 38.54 -15.53
CA GLY A 507 -7.36 39.44 -14.39
C GLY A 507 -7.05 40.88 -14.76
N THR A 508 -6.84 41.71 -13.74
CA THR A 508 -6.43 43.11 -13.88
C THR A 508 -4.97 43.24 -13.45
N ALA A 509 -4.12 43.83 -14.28
CA ALA A 509 -2.73 44.10 -13.96
C ALA A 509 -2.50 45.55 -13.53
N GLN A 510 -1.52 45.72 -12.65
CA GLN A 510 -0.96 47.02 -12.27
C GLN A 510 0.57 46.92 -12.17
N VAL A 511 1.27 47.98 -12.55
CA VAL A 511 2.74 48.05 -12.42
C VAL A 511 3.09 48.39 -10.98
N ILE A 512 4.01 47.65 -10.37
CA ILE A 512 4.53 47.91 -9.02
C ILE A 512 6.04 48.09 -9.05
N GLN A 513 6.56 49.00 -8.21
CA GLN A 513 7.99 49.34 -8.18
C GLN A 513 8.80 48.52 -7.17
N LYS A 514 8.15 47.99 -6.13
CA LYS A 514 8.79 47.23 -5.05
C LYS A 514 8.00 45.97 -4.76
N VAL A 515 8.72 44.85 -4.62
CA VAL A 515 8.17 43.55 -4.23
C VAL A 515 8.78 43.17 -2.89
N ASN A 516 7.93 42.86 -1.91
CA ASN A 516 8.36 42.24 -0.68
C ASN A 516 8.31 40.72 -0.84
N GLU A 517 9.45 40.06 -0.90
CA GLU A 517 9.54 38.62 -1.20
C GLU A 517 8.73 37.75 -0.23
N THR A 518 8.57 38.17 1.03
CA THR A 518 7.82 37.41 2.05
C THR A 518 6.32 37.35 1.78
N ASP A 519 5.78 38.26 0.96
CA ASP A 519 4.36 38.32 0.65
C ASP A 519 3.95 37.36 -0.47
N TRP A 520 4.93 36.90 -1.24
CA TRP A 520 4.76 36.08 -2.42
C TRP A 520 5.25 34.65 -2.17
N ARG A 521 4.78 33.71 -2.98
CA ARG A 521 5.21 32.32 -2.89
C ARG A 521 5.74 31.92 -4.27
N PRO A 522 7.07 31.67 -4.44
CA PRO A 522 7.74 31.18 -5.65
C PRO A 522 7.51 29.66 -5.87
N PRO A 523 7.70 29.10 -7.07
CA PRO A 523 7.43 27.68 -7.30
C PRO A 523 8.52 26.91 -6.59
N GLU A 524 8.16 26.04 -5.64
CA GLU A 524 9.15 25.21 -4.97
C GLU A 524 9.81 24.28 -6.00
N ASN A 525 11.14 24.33 -6.08
CA ASN A 525 11.90 23.48 -7.00
C ASN A 525 11.56 22.00 -6.72
N LYS A 526 11.19 21.26 -7.78
CA LYS A 526 10.92 19.81 -7.80
C LYS A 526 12.07 18.92 -7.27
N ASN A 527 13.19 19.51 -6.84
CA ASN A 527 14.39 18.84 -6.35
C ASN A 527 14.60 18.93 -4.82
N THR A 528 13.55 19.19 -4.03
CA THR A 528 13.65 19.12 -2.56
C THR A 528 12.93 17.92 -1.95
N GLY A 529 12.78 16.84 -2.71
CA GLY A 529 12.68 15.49 -2.15
C GLY A 529 14.04 15.08 -1.57
N LEU A 530 14.24 15.34 -0.27
CA LEU A 530 15.34 14.81 0.55
C LEU A 530 16.76 14.98 -0.01
N ALA A 531 17.21 16.22 -0.20
CA ALA A 531 18.64 16.53 -0.04
C ALA A 531 18.92 16.77 1.44
N ILE A 532 19.76 15.90 2.00
CA ILE A 532 20.38 16.00 3.33
C ILE A 532 20.79 17.44 3.61
N ARG A 533 20.51 17.92 4.84
CA ARG A 533 21.05 19.18 5.39
C ARG A 533 22.55 19.28 5.07
N ASN A 534 22.89 20.09 4.06
CA ASN A 534 24.14 20.83 3.85
C ASN A 534 24.35 21.14 2.37
N ILE A 535 23.46 21.93 1.76
CA ILE A 535 23.81 22.84 0.67
C ILE A 535 22.93 24.07 0.87
N SER A 536 23.54 25.27 0.84
CA SER A 536 22.82 26.54 0.84
C SER A 536 21.72 26.52 -0.21
N SER A 537 20.47 26.46 0.23
CA SER A 537 19.30 26.55 -0.63
C SER A 537 19.20 27.96 -1.19
N GLN A 538 19.64 28.15 -2.43
CA GLN A 538 19.18 29.29 -3.22
C GLN A 538 17.72 29.03 -3.59
N SER A 539 16.81 29.63 -2.84
CA SER A 539 15.46 29.92 -3.33
C SER A 539 15.59 30.64 -4.69
N PRO A 540 14.72 30.39 -5.68
CA PRO A 540 14.69 31.24 -6.87
C PRO A 540 14.42 32.67 -6.39
N THR A 541 15.46 33.51 -6.39
CA THR A 541 15.35 34.90 -5.97
C THR A 541 14.42 35.61 -6.96
N LEU A 542 13.46 36.38 -6.46
CA LEU A 542 12.58 37.23 -7.27
C LEU A 542 13.41 38.40 -7.83
N GLN A 543 14.31 38.09 -8.77
CA GLN A 543 15.16 39.05 -9.44
C GLN A 543 14.52 39.48 -10.75
N LEU A 544 14.54 40.79 -10.97
CA LEU A 544 14.07 41.42 -12.17
C LEU A 544 15.24 41.51 -13.16
N GLU A 545 15.02 41.16 -14.43
CA GLU A 545 16.05 41.37 -15.46
C GLU A 545 16.16 42.87 -15.81
N PRO A 546 17.30 43.34 -16.35
CA PRO A 546 17.44 44.72 -16.80
C PRO A 546 16.29 45.10 -17.75
N GLN A 547 15.67 46.27 -17.53
CA GLN A 547 14.55 46.83 -18.34
C GLN A 547 13.17 46.19 -18.13
N GLN A 548 13.03 45.19 -17.28
CA GLN A 548 11.71 44.67 -16.89
C GLN A 548 11.04 45.56 -15.82
N VAL A 549 9.74 45.37 -15.62
CA VAL A 549 8.95 45.88 -14.49
C VAL A 549 8.14 44.75 -13.86
N TRP A 550 7.74 44.92 -12.60
CA TRP A 550 6.83 44.00 -11.94
C TRP A 550 5.38 44.34 -12.25
N TYR A 551 4.61 43.34 -12.66
CA TYR A 551 3.16 43.38 -12.78
C TYR A 551 2.53 42.58 -11.64
N GLN A 552 1.66 43.23 -10.87
CA GLN A 552 0.75 42.55 -9.95
C GLN A 552 -0.58 42.35 -10.65
N VAL A 553 -0.99 41.09 -10.77
CA VAL A 553 -2.24 40.70 -11.43
C VAL A 553 -3.24 40.26 -10.38
N GLN A 554 -4.35 40.97 -10.27
CA GLN A 554 -5.52 40.55 -9.51
C GLN A 554 -6.38 39.64 -10.39
N VAL A 555 -6.49 38.37 -10.04
CA VAL A 555 -7.26 37.39 -10.84
C VAL A 555 -8.75 37.67 -10.69
N ALA A 556 -9.43 37.81 -11.84
CA ALA A 556 -10.87 38.02 -11.94
C ALA A 556 -11.61 36.72 -12.27
N ALA A 557 -10.99 35.83 -13.05
CA ALA A 557 -11.48 34.48 -13.28
C ALA A 557 -10.34 33.54 -13.68
N PHE A 558 -10.48 32.25 -13.38
CA PHE A 558 -9.60 31.21 -13.95
C PHE A 558 -10.40 29.92 -14.14
N ASN A 559 -9.95 29.05 -15.06
CA ASN A 559 -10.55 27.74 -15.27
C ASN A 559 -9.81 26.69 -14.43
N ASP A 560 -10.54 25.90 -13.63
CA ASP A 560 -9.98 24.81 -12.82
C ASP A 560 -9.85 23.47 -13.57
N GLY A 561 -10.06 23.49 -14.89
CA GLY A 561 -10.09 22.31 -15.75
C GLY A 561 -11.48 21.71 -15.93
N GLN A 562 -12.47 22.14 -15.14
CA GLN A 562 -13.88 21.74 -15.30
C GLN A 562 -14.77 22.95 -15.57
N ARG A 563 -14.54 24.07 -14.89
CA ARG A 563 -15.34 25.28 -15.02
C ARG A 563 -14.54 26.54 -14.71
N TRP A 564 -15.00 27.66 -15.27
CA TRP A 564 -14.55 28.99 -14.86
C TRP A 564 -15.01 29.30 -13.43
N LYS A 565 -14.07 29.70 -12.58
CA LYS A 565 -14.30 30.20 -11.22
C LYS A 565 -14.10 31.70 -11.17
N GLN A 566 -14.84 32.35 -10.29
CA GLN A 566 -14.83 33.80 -10.07
C GLN A 566 -14.69 34.11 -8.57
N PRO A 567 -14.21 35.32 -8.20
CA PRO A 567 -14.12 35.73 -6.80
C PRO A 567 -15.51 35.96 -6.18
N PRO A 568 -15.67 35.77 -4.85
CA PRO A 568 -14.65 35.31 -3.93
C PRO A 568 -14.35 33.83 -4.15
N PHE A 569 -13.07 33.48 -4.24
CA PHE A 569 -12.64 32.11 -4.51
C PHE A 569 -12.67 31.25 -3.22
N SER A 570 -13.77 31.32 -2.47
CA SER A 570 -13.92 30.75 -1.11
C SER A 570 -13.65 29.25 -1.04
N ASP A 571 -13.93 28.54 -2.14
CA ASP A 571 -13.90 27.09 -2.21
C ASP A 571 -12.59 26.59 -2.86
N LEU A 572 -11.56 27.43 -2.95
CA LEU A 572 -10.23 27.01 -3.37
C LEU A 572 -9.62 26.09 -2.30
N PRO A 573 -9.38 24.80 -2.62
CA PRO A 573 -8.69 23.90 -1.70
C PRO A 573 -7.20 24.25 -1.72
N VAL A 574 -6.79 25.26 -0.96
CA VAL A 574 -5.37 25.63 -0.82
C VAL A 574 -4.87 25.18 0.56
N PRO A 575 -4.06 24.11 0.62
CA PRO A 575 -3.45 23.64 1.86
C PRO A 575 -2.51 24.68 2.48
N THR A 576 -2.21 24.49 3.77
CA THR A 576 -1.31 25.37 4.54
C THR A 576 0.18 25.09 4.29
N VAL A 577 0.53 24.02 3.55
CA VAL A 577 1.89 23.50 3.35
C VAL A 577 2.09 23.21 1.86
N ALA A 578 3.29 23.49 1.31
CA ALA A 578 3.55 23.50 -0.14
C ALA A 578 2.60 24.42 -0.95
N TYR A 579 2.05 25.42 -0.25
CA TYR A 579 1.03 26.35 -0.74
C TYR A 579 1.39 26.97 -2.09
N GLY A 580 2.67 27.30 -2.31
CA GLY A 580 3.14 27.88 -3.56
C GLY A 580 3.00 26.89 -4.72
N SER A 581 3.69 25.75 -4.66
CA SER A 581 3.75 24.76 -5.74
C SER A 581 2.37 24.18 -6.08
N GLN A 582 1.51 23.98 -5.08
CA GLN A 582 0.15 23.50 -5.29
C GLN A 582 -0.75 24.56 -5.93
N LEU A 583 -0.67 25.81 -5.50
CA LEU A 583 -1.36 26.93 -6.15
C LEU A 583 -0.90 27.08 -7.61
N TRP A 584 0.39 26.89 -7.91
CA TRP A 584 0.88 26.85 -9.29
C TRP A 584 0.22 25.80 -10.15
N ASN A 585 0.19 24.57 -9.63
CA ASN A 585 -0.37 23.44 -10.36
C ASN A 585 -1.87 23.62 -10.57
N TYR A 586 -2.58 24.12 -9.56
CA TYR A 586 -4.01 24.38 -9.63
C TYR A 586 -4.38 25.43 -10.69
N LEU A 587 -3.49 26.40 -10.92
CA LEU A 587 -3.66 27.43 -11.93
C LEU A 587 -3.12 27.04 -13.31
N GLY A 588 -2.63 25.81 -13.49
CA GLY A 588 -2.01 25.33 -14.74
C GLY A 588 -0.63 25.93 -15.05
N LEU A 589 -0.09 26.75 -14.13
CA LEU A 589 1.09 27.58 -14.34
C LEU A 589 2.40 26.79 -14.43
N GLY A 590 2.39 25.50 -14.10
CA GLY A 590 3.51 24.57 -14.32
C GLY A 590 3.74 24.21 -15.79
N ALA A 591 2.70 24.30 -16.64
CA ALA A 591 2.79 24.02 -18.08
C ALA A 591 3.09 25.30 -18.87
N ASN A 592 2.42 26.41 -18.55
CA ASN A 592 2.66 27.71 -19.16
C ASN A 592 2.51 28.85 -18.14
N SER A 593 3.62 29.51 -17.80
CA SER A 593 3.65 30.65 -16.88
C SER A 593 3.60 32.01 -17.60
N ARG A 594 3.41 32.05 -18.92
CA ARG A 594 3.30 33.30 -19.68
C ARG A 594 1.90 33.91 -19.53
N ILE A 595 1.87 35.23 -19.37
CA ILE A 595 0.64 36.03 -19.32
C ILE A 595 0.79 37.25 -20.23
N GLN A 596 -0.22 37.53 -21.03
CA GLN A 596 -0.29 38.72 -21.86
C GLN A 596 -0.90 39.86 -21.05
N ILE A 597 -0.23 41.02 -21.08
CA ILE A 597 -0.70 42.26 -20.46
C ILE A 597 -1.10 43.20 -21.59
N THR A 598 -2.35 43.64 -21.57
CA THR A 598 -3.00 44.38 -22.65
C THR A 598 -3.55 45.71 -22.13
N ALA A 599 -3.32 46.79 -22.86
CA ALA A 599 -3.89 48.10 -22.62
C ALA A 599 -4.61 48.60 -23.87
N TRP A 600 -5.65 49.41 -23.68
CA TRP A 600 -6.29 50.15 -24.76
C TRP A 600 -5.88 51.62 -24.66
N THR A 601 -5.39 52.16 -25.77
CA THR A 601 -5.12 53.59 -25.93
C THR A 601 -6.42 54.39 -25.93
N VAL A 602 -6.34 55.71 -25.76
CA VAL A 602 -7.52 56.58 -25.80
C VAL A 602 -8.16 56.60 -27.20
N GLU A 603 -7.41 56.21 -28.22
CA GLU A 603 -7.84 56.01 -29.60
C GLU A 603 -8.45 54.61 -29.85
N GLY A 604 -8.55 53.76 -28.82
CA GLY A 604 -9.13 52.41 -28.93
C GLY A 604 -8.19 51.36 -29.54
N THR A 605 -6.94 51.71 -29.81
CA THR A 605 -5.92 50.75 -30.31
C THR A 605 -5.36 49.93 -29.16
N GLN A 606 -5.19 48.63 -29.38
CA GLN A 606 -4.64 47.69 -28.40
C GLN A 606 -3.10 47.70 -28.40
N GLU A 607 -2.51 47.87 -27.22
CA GLU A 607 -1.08 47.67 -26.94
C GLU A 607 -0.92 46.42 -26.07
N SER A 608 0.05 45.56 -26.32
CA SER A 608 0.25 44.33 -25.55
C SER A 608 1.72 43.97 -25.36
N THR A 609 2.03 43.38 -24.21
CA THR A 609 3.33 42.82 -23.87
C THR A 609 3.16 41.45 -23.21
N ILE A 610 4.22 40.63 -23.21
CA ILE A 610 4.22 39.32 -22.56
C ILE A 610 5.03 39.40 -21.28
N ALA A 611 4.42 38.99 -20.17
CA ALA A 611 5.08 38.84 -18.87
C ALA A 611 5.15 37.35 -18.47
N THR A 612 6.10 37.02 -17.59
CA THR A 612 6.25 35.68 -17.03
C THR A 612 5.86 35.71 -15.55
N ILE A 613 4.92 34.84 -15.16
CA ILE A 613 4.48 34.70 -13.77
C ILE A 613 5.60 34.06 -12.96
N LYS A 614 6.02 34.76 -11.90
CA LYS A 614 7.10 34.39 -10.97
C LYS A 614 6.57 33.98 -9.60
N ALA A 615 5.42 34.50 -9.19
CA ALA A 615 4.80 34.12 -7.92
C ALA A 615 3.27 34.19 -7.90
N ALA A 616 2.64 33.48 -6.97
CA ALA A 616 1.21 33.51 -6.73
C ALA A 616 0.90 33.61 -5.22
N VAL A 617 -0.22 34.25 -4.87
CA VAL A 617 -0.73 34.33 -3.51
C VAL A 617 -2.25 34.39 -3.50
N TYR A 618 -2.85 33.66 -2.59
CA TYR A 618 -4.28 33.56 -2.28
C TYR A 618 -4.56 33.92 -0.81
N ARG A 619 -5.26 35.03 -0.56
CA ARG A 619 -5.65 35.47 0.79
C ARG A 619 -7.11 35.93 0.77
N ASP A 620 -7.90 35.50 1.76
CA ASP A 620 -9.26 35.97 2.00
C ASP A 620 -10.18 35.94 0.75
N GLY A 621 -10.13 34.84 -0.02
CA GLY A 621 -10.94 34.70 -1.24
C GLY A 621 -10.41 35.46 -2.46
N SER A 622 -9.26 36.12 -2.35
CA SER A 622 -8.61 36.89 -3.42
C SER A 622 -7.33 36.22 -3.89
N LEU A 623 -7.19 36.05 -5.21
CA LEU A 623 -6.02 35.46 -5.85
C LEU A 623 -5.23 36.53 -6.61
N GLN A 624 -3.92 36.60 -6.34
CA GLN A 624 -3.00 37.54 -6.95
C GLN A 624 -1.78 36.82 -7.53
N LEU A 625 -1.31 37.28 -8.69
CA LEU A 625 -0.10 36.79 -9.35
C LEU A 625 0.92 37.91 -9.46
N LEU A 626 2.19 37.56 -9.40
CA LEU A 626 3.32 38.44 -9.65
C LEU A 626 4.00 37.99 -10.93
N ALA A 627 4.10 38.88 -11.90
CA ALA A 627 4.74 38.61 -13.19
C ALA A 627 5.80 39.66 -13.50
N SER A 628 6.86 39.27 -14.22
CA SER A 628 7.90 40.17 -14.72
C SER A 628 7.82 40.26 -16.24
N GLY A 629 7.91 41.46 -16.80
CA GLY A 629 7.86 41.69 -18.25
C GLY A 629 8.29 43.10 -18.61
N GLU A 630 8.35 43.40 -19.91
CA GLU A 630 8.68 44.75 -20.39
C GLU A 630 7.55 45.75 -20.07
N PRO A 631 7.85 47.01 -19.75
CA PRO A 631 6.84 48.04 -19.52
C PRO A 631 6.11 48.41 -20.83
N LEU A 632 4.79 48.56 -20.77
CA LEU A 632 4.01 49.14 -21.88
C LEU A 632 4.33 50.65 -22.00
N LEU A 633 4.40 51.18 -23.22
CA LEU A 633 4.69 52.59 -23.48
C LEU A 633 3.64 53.50 -22.80
N SER A 634 2.38 53.06 -22.81
CA SER A 634 1.26 53.69 -22.11
C SER A 634 1.44 53.83 -20.59
N THR A 635 2.40 53.14 -19.97
CA THR A 635 2.69 53.19 -18.52
C THR A 635 3.88 54.09 -18.14
N THR A 636 4.71 54.48 -19.11
CA THR A 636 5.94 55.26 -18.90
C THR A 636 5.75 56.77 -19.05
N GLN A 637 4.66 57.22 -19.69
CA GLN A 637 4.38 58.64 -19.93
C GLN A 637 3.47 59.30 -18.87
N GLY A 638 3.69 59.11 -17.57
CA GLY A 638 3.04 59.91 -16.51
C GLY A 638 1.50 59.88 -16.44
N THR A 639 0.82 59.17 -17.33
CA THR A 639 -0.64 58.97 -17.43
C THR A 639 -1.09 57.67 -16.76
N ALA A 640 -0.25 57.11 -15.88
CA ALA A 640 -0.40 55.82 -15.20
C ALA A 640 -1.70 55.63 -14.39
N ASN A 641 -2.59 56.62 -14.32
CA ASN A 641 -3.79 56.59 -13.49
C ASN A 641 -5.13 56.44 -14.25
N LYS A 642 -5.16 56.26 -15.57
CA LYS A 642 -6.47 56.19 -16.29
C LYS A 642 -6.70 54.96 -17.18
N THR A 643 -5.67 54.25 -17.63
CA THR A 643 -5.85 53.02 -18.42
C THR A 643 -5.59 51.79 -17.57
N ARG A 644 -6.62 50.97 -17.34
CA ARG A 644 -6.47 49.69 -16.64
C ARG A 644 -5.84 48.66 -17.57
N LEU A 645 -4.95 47.82 -17.03
CA LEU A 645 -4.30 46.77 -17.80
C LEU A 645 -5.08 45.46 -17.63
N LEU A 646 -5.47 44.83 -18.73
CA LEU A 646 -6.03 43.49 -18.72
C LEU A 646 -4.88 42.48 -18.75
N ALA A 647 -4.96 41.47 -17.89
CA ALA A 647 -4.03 40.35 -17.90
C ALA A 647 -4.78 39.08 -18.31
N HIS A 648 -4.26 38.33 -19.27
CA HIS A 648 -4.85 37.05 -19.66
C HIS A 648 -3.80 36.07 -20.17
N THR A 649 -3.99 34.79 -19.95
CA THR A 649 -3.16 33.77 -20.62
C THR A 649 -3.66 33.54 -22.05
N GLU A 650 -2.80 33.01 -22.92
CA GLU A 650 -3.08 32.86 -24.35
C GLU A 650 -4.31 31.97 -24.62
N SER A 651 -4.48 30.89 -23.87
CA SER A 651 -5.62 29.97 -24.03
C SER A 651 -6.90 30.41 -23.32
N SER A 652 -6.90 31.58 -22.67
CA SER A 652 -8.08 32.07 -21.93
C SER A 652 -9.11 32.75 -22.80
N LEU A 653 -8.66 33.50 -23.81
CA LEU A 653 -9.49 34.42 -24.56
C LEU A 653 -9.17 34.31 -26.05
N ARG A 654 -10.18 33.98 -26.84
CA ARG A 654 -10.18 34.23 -28.28
C ARG A 654 -11.04 35.45 -28.57
N TRP A 655 -10.42 36.53 -29.02
CA TRP A 655 -11.11 37.77 -29.34
C TRP A 655 -12.15 37.55 -30.45
N LEU A 656 -13.36 38.05 -30.21
CA LEU A 656 -14.45 38.04 -31.19
C LEU A 656 -14.58 39.43 -31.80
N GLU A 657 -14.26 39.54 -33.09
CA GLU A 657 -14.39 40.77 -33.87
C GLU A 657 -15.51 40.62 -34.91
N PRO A 658 -16.78 40.81 -34.52
CA PRO A 658 -17.90 40.69 -35.44
C PRO A 658 -17.89 41.82 -36.49
N VAL A 659 -18.39 41.50 -37.68
CA VAL A 659 -18.52 42.45 -38.78
C VAL A 659 -19.48 43.57 -38.39
N SER A 660 -19.06 44.82 -38.60
CA SER A 660 -19.88 46.01 -38.39
C SER A 660 -20.75 46.28 -39.62
N LEU A 661 -22.06 46.45 -39.40
CA LEU A 661 -23.03 46.89 -40.41
C LEU A 661 -23.70 48.18 -39.95
N SER A 662 -24.31 48.95 -40.85
CA SER A 662 -25.19 50.05 -40.45
C SER A 662 -26.60 49.54 -40.13
N PHE A 663 -27.39 50.27 -39.33
CA PHE A 663 -28.81 49.95 -39.18
C PHE A 663 -29.59 50.01 -40.51
N TRP A 664 -29.14 50.83 -41.47
CA TRP A 664 -29.71 50.86 -42.81
C TRP A 664 -29.52 49.53 -43.53
N ASP A 665 -28.29 49.01 -43.54
CA ASP A 665 -27.96 47.71 -44.14
C ASP A 665 -28.67 46.57 -43.41
N LEU A 666 -28.68 46.62 -42.06
CA LEU A 666 -29.38 45.63 -41.26
C LEU A 666 -30.88 45.63 -41.51
N ASN A 667 -31.49 46.79 -41.78
CA ASN A 667 -32.92 46.89 -42.09
C ASN A 667 -33.27 46.27 -43.45
N GLN A 668 -32.35 46.30 -44.43
CA GLN A 668 -32.54 45.60 -45.70
C GLN A 668 -32.49 44.07 -45.53
N LEU A 669 -31.64 43.60 -44.62
CA LEU A 669 -31.45 42.17 -44.35
C LEU A 669 -32.52 41.59 -43.41
N GLN A 670 -32.85 42.32 -42.34
CA GLN A 670 -33.72 41.89 -41.24
C GLN A 670 -34.65 43.04 -40.78
N PRO A 671 -35.63 43.44 -41.59
CA PRO A 671 -36.49 44.60 -41.30
C PRO A 671 -37.33 44.42 -40.03
N GLN A 672 -37.76 43.18 -39.74
CA GLN A 672 -38.53 42.89 -38.52
C GLN A 672 -37.70 43.12 -37.26
N TRP A 673 -36.41 42.73 -37.27
CA TRP A 673 -35.53 42.91 -36.12
C TRP A 673 -35.23 44.39 -35.86
N VAL A 674 -34.93 45.15 -36.91
CA VAL A 674 -34.70 46.60 -36.80
C VAL A 674 -35.95 47.33 -36.33
N SER A 675 -37.13 46.94 -36.79
CA SER A 675 -38.40 47.53 -36.31
C SER A 675 -38.69 47.25 -34.84
N ALA A 676 -38.14 46.18 -34.27
CA ALA A 676 -38.19 45.89 -32.83
C ALA A 676 -37.12 46.67 -32.03
N ILE A 677 -35.90 46.80 -32.55
CA ILE A 677 -34.78 47.46 -31.85
C ILE A 677 -34.97 48.97 -31.72
N LEU A 678 -35.29 49.67 -32.83
CA LEU A 678 -35.23 51.14 -32.87
C LEU A 678 -36.12 51.83 -31.83
N PRO A 679 -37.38 51.40 -31.61
CA PRO A 679 -38.21 52.01 -30.57
C PRO A 679 -37.66 51.82 -29.15
N VAL A 680 -37.02 50.69 -28.89
CA VAL A 680 -36.41 50.39 -27.57
C VAL A 680 -35.15 51.22 -27.37
N LEU A 681 -34.29 51.29 -28.39
CA LEU A 681 -33.10 52.14 -28.41
C LEU A 681 -33.47 53.61 -28.16
N TRP A 682 -34.47 54.12 -28.88
CA TRP A 682 -34.93 55.50 -28.75
C TRP A 682 -35.39 55.83 -27.33
N ARG A 683 -36.17 54.93 -26.72
CA ARG A 683 -36.67 55.09 -25.35
C ARG A 683 -35.54 55.07 -24.32
N GLU A 684 -34.54 54.22 -24.52
CA GLU A 684 -33.39 54.13 -23.61
C GLU A 684 -32.51 55.39 -23.68
N LEU A 685 -32.32 55.96 -24.87
CA LEU A 685 -31.58 57.21 -25.05
C LEU A 685 -32.35 58.42 -24.49
N LEU A 686 -33.68 58.46 -24.62
CA LEU A 686 -34.51 59.46 -23.96
C LEU A 686 -34.43 59.35 -22.43
N LYS A 687 -34.52 58.12 -21.90
CA LYS A 687 -34.48 57.84 -20.46
C LYS A 687 -33.13 58.21 -19.84
N SER A 688 -32.04 57.99 -20.56
CA SER A 688 -30.68 58.33 -20.12
C SER A 688 -30.30 59.80 -20.33
N GLY A 689 -31.22 60.62 -20.86
CA GLY A 689 -31.01 62.04 -21.10
C GLY A 689 -30.10 62.37 -22.30
N GLN A 690 -29.80 61.37 -23.13
CA GLN A 690 -28.95 61.53 -24.32
C GLN A 690 -29.72 62.13 -25.51
N LEU A 691 -31.04 61.92 -25.55
CA LEU A 691 -31.95 62.59 -26.47
C LEU A 691 -32.84 63.58 -25.70
N LYS A 692 -33.13 64.72 -26.33
CA LYS A 692 -34.06 65.71 -25.77
C LYS A 692 -35.48 65.16 -25.78
N SER A 693 -36.25 65.46 -24.74
CA SER A 693 -37.67 65.08 -24.67
C SER A 693 -38.47 65.76 -25.79
N GLY A 694 -39.16 64.96 -26.61
CA GLY A 694 -39.98 65.40 -27.76
C GLY A 694 -40.98 64.32 -28.17
N GLU A 695 -41.72 64.54 -29.26
CA GLU A 695 -42.63 63.51 -29.81
C GLU A 695 -41.85 62.25 -30.24
N PHE A 696 -42.43 61.07 -29.98
CA PHE A 696 -41.79 59.81 -30.33
C PHE A 696 -41.84 59.59 -31.86
N PRO A 697 -40.70 59.53 -32.56
CA PRO A 697 -40.70 59.54 -34.02
C PRO A 697 -41.26 58.24 -34.63
N SER A 698 -41.65 58.31 -35.90
CA SER A 698 -41.98 57.11 -36.68
C SER A 698 -40.73 56.29 -36.99
N LEU A 699 -40.89 55.01 -37.32
CA LEU A 699 -39.76 54.13 -37.63
C LEU A 699 -38.89 54.67 -38.78
N THR A 700 -39.51 55.23 -39.82
CA THR A 700 -38.80 55.84 -40.96
C THR A 700 -38.01 57.07 -40.54
N ALA A 701 -38.55 57.88 -39.62
CA ALA A 701 -37.84 59.04 -39.06
C ALA A 701 -36.65 58.59 -38.20
N MET A 702 -36.81 57.55 -37.36
CA MET A 702 -35.71 56.95 -36.59
C MET A 702 -34.61 56.41 -37.51
N LEU A 703 -34.95 55.63 -38.54
CA LEU A 703 -33.99 55.11 -39.51
C LEU A 703 -33.25 56.23 -40.27
N SER A 704 -33.92 57.34 -40.57
CA SER A 704 -33.25 58.47 -41.21
C SER A 704 -32.22 59.13 -40.30
N GLU A 705 -32.47 59.18 -38.99
CA GLU A 705 -31.62 59.86 -38.02
C GLU A 705 -30.45 58.99 -37.57
N ILE A 706 -30.71 57.73 -37.20
CA ILE A 706 -29.71 56.83 -36.60
C ILE A 706 -29.37 55.62 -37.48
N GLY A 707 -29.91 55.53 -38.71
CA GLY A 707 -29.67 54.41 -39.62
C GLY A 707 -28.20 54.22 -40.02
N HIS A 708 -27.40 55.29 -39.94
CA HIS A 708 -25.97 55.25 -40.22
C HIS A 708 -25.13 54.70 -39.06
N TRP A 709 -25.72 54.50 -37.88
CA TRP A 709 -25.01 53.95 -36.72
C TRP A 709 -24.65 52.50 -36.93
N SER A 710 -23.48 52.12 -36.43
CA SER A 710 -22.97 50.77 -36.63
C SER A 710 -23.45 49.80 -35.56
N VAL A 711 -24.00 48.68 -36.01
CA VAL A 711 -24.43 47.54 -35.21
C VAL A 711 -23.59 46.32 -35.59
N ARG A 712 -23.24 45.52 -34.59
CA ARG A 712 -22.46 44.28 -34.77
C ARG A 712 -23.32 43.07 -34.37
N PRO A 713 -23.87 42.32 -35.35
CA PRO A 713 -24.61 41.10 -35.06
C PRO A 713 -23.66 39.97 -34.62
N ILE A 714 -23.91 39.36 -33.45
CA ILE A 714 -23.10 38.26 -32.91
C ILE A 714 -23.89 37.42 -31.91
N ASP A 715 -23.73 36.10 -31.92
CA ASP A 715 -24.35 35.20 -30.93
C ASP A 715 -23.60 35.28 -29.58
N LEU A 716 -24.26 35.86 -28.59
CA LEU A 716 -23.85 36.03 -27.19
C LEU A 716 -24.67 35.18 -26.23
N THR A 717 -25.86 34.73 -26.64
CA THR A 717 -26.77 33.96 -25.77
C THR A 717 -26.65 32.45 -25.94
N GLY A 718 -25.93 31.99 -26.97
CA GLY A 718 -25.71 30.57 -27.28
C GLY A 718 -26.91 29.90 -27.96
N ASN A 719 -27.90 30.68 -28.42
CA ASN A 719 -29.10 30.18 -29.09
C ASN A 719 -28.95 30.09 -30.62
N LYS A 720 -27.74 30.36 -31.16
CA LYS A 720 -27.42 30.40 -32.59
C LYS A 720 -28.11 31.52 -33.38
N GLN A 721 -28.69 32.50 -32.69
CA GLN A 721 -29.21 33.73 -33.27
C GLN A 721 -28.32 34.90 -32.85
N PRO A 722 -28.17 35.94 -33.70
CA PRO A 722 -27.33 37.07 -33.35
C PRO A 722 -28.04 38.06 -32.42
N GLU A 723 -27.31 38.55 -31.43
CA GLU A 723 -27.62 39.77 -30.70
C GLU A 723 -27.02 40.99 -31.43
N ALA A 724 -27.70 42.13 -31.33
CA ALA A 724 -27.25 43.39 -31.91
C ALA A 724 -26.45 44.18 -30.88
N VAL A 725 -25.13 44.26 -31.06
CA VAL A 725 -24.22 45.05 -30.22
C VAL A 725 -24.01 46.42 -30.84
N LEU A 726 -24.39 47.48 -30.13
CA LEU A 726 -24.28 48.87 -30.54
C LEU A 726 -23.36 49.62 -29.57
N THR A 727 -22.33 50.27 -30.08
CA THR A 727 -21.41 51.09 -29.27
C THR A 727 -21.49 52.54 -29.72
N LEU A 728 -21.79 53.43 -28.78
CA LEU A 728 -22.06 54.85 -29.01
C LEU A 728 -21.09 55.72 -28.22
N TYR A 729 -20.78 56.91 -28.74
CA TYR A 729 -19.99 57.91 -28.03
C TYR A 729 -20.92 58.95 -27.38
N GLU A 730 -20.54 59.49 -26.21
CA GLU A 730 -21.40 60.39 -25.41
C GLU A 730 -21.77 61.72 -26.10
N ASP A 731 -21.07 62.14 -27.15
CA ASP A 731 -21.50 63.27 -28.00
C ASP A 731 -22.31 62.76 -29.20
N LEU A 732 -23.59 62.45 -28.96
CA LEU A 732 -24.54 62.07 -30.01
C LEU A 732 -25.07 63.27 -30.82
N SER A 733 -24.60 64.49 -30.52
CA SER A 733 -25.10 65.76 -31.06
C SER A 733 -24.52 66.14 -32.43
N GLY A 734 -23.57 65.38 -32.97
CA GLY A 734 -22.83 65.75 -34.18
C GLY A 734 -23.29 65.02 -35.44
N ALA A 735 -24.08 65.70 -36.28
CA ALA A 735 -24.24 65.32 -37.68
C ALA A 735 -22.86 65.15 -38.36
N SER A 736 -22.65 64.02 -39.05
CA SER A 736 -21.61 63.78 -40.07
C SER A 736 -20.33 64.61 -39.94
N GLN A 737 -19.34 64.13 -39.19
CA GLN A 737 -17.95 64.57 -39.40
C GLN A 737 -17.03 63.37 -39.51
N LYS A 738 -16.33 63.29 -40.66
CA LYS A 738 -15.27 62.33 -40.97
C LYS A 738 -14.24 62.28 -39.81
N PRO A 739 -13.59 61.12 -39.58
CA PRO A 739 -12.66 60.90 -38.48
C PRO A 739 -11.27 61.54 -38.69
N ASP A 740 -11.20 62.77 -39.23
CA ASP A 740 -9.92 63.37 -39.63
C ASP A 740 -9.73 64.83 -39.21
N VAL A 741 -10.28 65.22 -38.05
CA VAL A 741 -10.00 66.55 -37.47
C VAL A 741 -9.55 66.39 -36.01
N THR A 742 -8.25 66.62 -35.80
CA THR A 742 -7.64 66.87 -34.50
C THR A 742 -8.34 68.04 -33.81
N ARG A 743 -9.20 67.76 -32.83
CA ARG A 743 -9.79 68.77 -31.93
C ARG A 743 -8.81 69.04 -30.76
N PRO A 744 -8.67 70.30 -30.32
CA PRO A 744 -7.76 70.67 -29.24
C PRO A 744 -8.27 70.14 -27.90
N ILE A 745 -7.40 69.39 -27.22
CA ILE A 745 -7.62 68.80 -25.90
C ILE A 745 -7.56 69.92 -24.85
N ASN A 746 -8.71 70.36 -24.34
CA ASN A 746 -8.80 71.09 -23.08
C ASN A 746 -9.67 70.29 -22.10
N ASP A 747 -9.05 69.98 -20.95
CA ASP A 747 -9.59 69.49 -19.68
C ASP A 747 -10.47 68.21 -19.62
N ASN A 748 -9.80 67.15 -19.17
CA ASN A 748 -10.22 66.19 -18.14
C ASN A 748 -11.52 65.35 -18.25
N GLN A 749 -12.38 65.49 -19.25
CA GLN A 749 -13.46 64.52 -19.51
C GLN A 749 -12.97 63.41 -20.45
N LEU A 750 -12.74 62.22 -19.88
CA LEU A 750 -12.44 61.02 -20.66
C LEU A 750 -13.67 60.68 -21.53
N TYR A 751 -13.53 60.80 -22.85
CA TYR A 751 -14.48 60.24 -23.81
C TYR A 751 -14.57 58.72 -23.58
N LYS A 752 -15.74 58.23 -23.16
CA LYS A 752 -15.96 56.80 -22.89
C LYS A 752 -17.10 56.28 -23.79
N PRO A 753 -16.83 55.38 -24.76
CA PRO A 753 -17.89 54.74 -25.51
C PRO A 753 -18.78 53.92 -24.57
N ARG A 754 -20.08 53.90 -24.86
CA ARG A 754 -21.10 53.15 -24.12
C ARG A 754 -21.78 52.13 -25.00
N THR A 755 -21.94 50.92 -24.49
CA THR A 755 -22.53 49.80 -25.25
C THR A 755 -23.96 49.46 -24.83
N LEU A 756 -24.78 49.11 -25.83
CA LEU A 756 -26.11 48.55 -25.73
C LEU A 756 -26.14 47.20 -26.47
N ILE A 757 -26.82 46.20 -25.90
CA ILE A 757 -27.00 44.90 -26.55
C ILE A 757 -28.48 44.56 -26.58
N PHE A 758 -28.99 44.25 -27.77
CA PHE A 758 -30.37 43.82 -28.00
C PHE A 758 -30.42 42.34 -28.37
N SER A 759 -31.41 41.62 -27.84
CA SER A 759 -31.71 40.24 -28.22
C SER A 759 -32.06 40.12 -29.70
N ASP A 760 -32.04 38.90 -30.23
CA ASP A 760 -32.61 38.49 -31.52
C ASP A 760 -34.08 38.92 -31.72
N THR A 761 -34.81 39.16 -30.63
CA THR A 761 -36.19 39.66 -30.59
C THR A 761 -36.32 41.17 -30.42
N GLY A 762 -35.20 41.90 -30.33
CA GLY A 762 -35.14 43.36 -30.19
C GLY A 762 -35.33 43.88 -28.76
N SER A 763 -35.33 43.01 -27.76
CA SER A 763 -35.38 43.40 -26.34
C SER A 763 -34.01 43.86 -25.85
N LEU A 764 -33.96 44.91 -25.03
CA LEU A 764 -32.70 45.41 -24.46
C LEU A 764 -32.24 44.49 -23.32
N ILE A 765 -31.10 43.82 -23.50
CA ILE A 765 -30.56 42.84 -22.54
C ILE A 765 -29.31 43.32 -21.78
N TYR A 766 -28.62 44.36 -22.29
CA TYR A 766 -27.51 45.03 -21.61
C TYR A 766 -27.47 46.52 -21.98
N SER A 767 -27.24 47.41 -21.01
CA SER A 767 -27.17 48.86 -21.26
C SER A 767 -26.26 49.61 -20.29
N GLU A 768 -25.21 50.21 -20.83
CA GLU A 768 -24.32 51.13 -20.11
C GLU A 768 -24.91 52.53 -19.94
N PHE A 769 -26.08 52.81 -20.50
CA PHE A 769 -26.80 54.07 -20.30
C PHE A 769 -27.72 54.03 -19.08
N SER A 770 -28.07 52.83 -18.59
CA SER A 770 -28.91 52.69 -17.40
C SER A 770 -28.42 51.60 -16.44
N LYS A 771 -28.80 50.35 -16.66
CA LYS A 771 -28.64 49.23 -15.72
C LYS A 771 -27.18 48.90 -15.40
N ASP A 772 -26.30 49.05 -16.38
CA ASP A 772 -24.88 48.70 -16.32
C ASP A 772 -23.98 49.94 -16.42
N ALA A 773 -24.47 51.12 -16.00
CA ALA A 773 -23.79 52.41 -16.17
C ALA A 773 -22.42 52.55 -15.45
N GLN A 774 -22.11 51.62 -14.53
CA GLN A 774 -20.83 51.59 -13.80
C GLN A 774 -19.78 50.69 -14.47
N THR A 775 -20.14 50.00 -15.55
CA THR A 775 -19.25 49.14 -16.32
C THR A 775 -19.04 49.67 -17.73
N SER A 776 -18.07 49.11 -18.44
CA SER A 776 -17.79 49.43 -19.85
C SER A 776 -17.32 48.19 -20.57
N LEU A 777 -17.99 47.83 -21.65
CA LEU A 777 -17.60 46.73 -22.49
C LEU A 777 -16.30 47.10 -23.19
N THR A 778 -15.25 46.36 -22.86
CA THR A 778 -13.94 46.52 -23.46
C THR A 778 -13.78 45.60 -24.66
N ALA A 779 -14.29 44.37 -24.54
CA ALA A 779 -14.17 43.37 -25.60
C ALA A 779 -15.18 42.24 -25.43
N LEU A 780 -15.36 41.49 -26.53
CA LEU A 780 -16.10 40.23 -26.60
C LEU A 780 -15.10 39.10 -26.81
N ALA A 781 -15.26 38.00 -26.08
CA ALA A 781 -14.34 36.87 -26.18
C ALA A 781 -15.04 35.51 -26.09
N ASP A 782 -14.52 34.54 -26.82
CA ASP A 782 -14.79 33.12 -26.63
C ASP A 782 -13.76 32.56 -25.64
N LEU A 783 -14.21 31.80 -24.64
CA LEU A 783 -13.35 31.23 -23.59
C LEU A 783 -12.85 29.82 -23.94
N GLY A 784 -13.19 29.28 -25.11
CA GLY A 784 -12.68 28.00 -25.61
C GLY A 784 -13.23 26.75 -24.91
N ASP A 785 -14.25 26.90 -24.05
CA ASP A 785 -14.91 25.82 -23.31
C ASP A 785 -16.25 25.37 -23.95
N GLY A 786 -16.56 25.87 -25.15
CA GLY A 786 -17.80 25.58 -25.86
C GLY A 786 -19.04 26.29 -25.32
N GLY A 787 -18.89 27.17 -24.31
CA GLY A 787 -19.96 28.01 -23.79
C GLY A 787 -20.27 29.24 -24.66
N SER A 788 -21.25 30.04 -24.25
CA SER A 788 -21.57 31.31 -24.91
C SER A 788 -20.42 32.32 -24.79
N ALA A 789 -20.39 33.30 -25.70
CA ALA A 789 -19.42 34.38 -25.67
C ALA A 789 -19.51 35.17 -24.35
N ALA A 790 -18.36 35.63 -23.88
CA ALA A 790 -18.23 36.39 -22.65
C ALA A 790 -18.04 37.89 -22.92
N LEU A 791 -18.64 38.71 -22.06
CA LEU A 791 -18.44 40.15 -22.02
C LEU A 791 -17.26 40.47 -21.08
N ILE A 792 -16.25 41.17 -21.57
CA ILE A 792 -15.16 41.69 -20.73
C ILE A 792 -15.50 43.13 -20.36
N LEU A 793 -15.85 43.33 -19.10
CA LEU A 793 -16.37 44.59 -18.57
C LEU A 793 -15.34 45.27 -17.67
N ASN A 794 -14.99 46.50 -18.00
CA ASN A 794 -14.16 47.37 -17.18
C ASN A 794 -15.03 48.11 -16.14
N SER A 795 -14.85 47.80 -14.85
CA SER A 795 -15.56 48.43 -13.72
C SER A 795 -14.68 49.44 -12.98
N SER A 796 -15.16 50.07 -11.91
CA SER A 796 -14.40 51.08 -11.15
C SER A 796 -13.05 50.60 -10.61
N ASN A 797 -12.89 49.31 -10.31
CA ASN A 797 -11.67 48.78 -9.68
C ASN A 797 -11.05 47.54 -10.37
N ALA A 798 -11.80 46.85 -11.24
CA ALA A 798 -11.32 45.60 -11.86
C ALA A 798 -12.03 45.30 -13.20
N TYR A 799 -11.44 44.42 -14.00
CA TYR A 799 -12.16 43.73 -15.08
C TYR A 799 -13.04 42.62 -14.52
N ASN A 800 -14.27 42.54 -15.02
CA ASN A 800 -15.23 41.48 -14.73
C ASN A 800 -15.55 40.72 -16.02
N LEU A 801 -15.75 39.41 -15.89
CA LEU A 801 -16.15 38.54 -16.98
C LEU A 801 -17.60 38.13 -16.75
N LYS A 802 -18.50 38.41 -17.69
CA LYS A 802 -19.90 37.99 -17.60
C LYS A 802 -20.31 37.11 -18.76
N ARG A 803 -21.17 36.12 -18.50
CA ARG A 803 -21.78 35.26 -19.52
C ARG A 803 -23.29 35.29 -19.44
N TRP A 804 -23.93 34.92 -20.55
CA TRP A 804 -25.38 34.80 -20.58
C TRP A 804 -25.86 33.63 -19.70
N SER A 805 -26.71 33.94 -18.72
CA SER A 805 -27.41 32.95 -17.91
C SER A 805 -28.74 32.62 -18.57
N VAL A 806 -28.88 31.40 -19.12
CA VAL A 806 -30.12 30.93 -19.74
C VAL A 806 -31.27 30.87 -18.73
N GLU A 807 -30.98 30.52 -17.47
CA GLU A 807 -31.98 30.44 -16.41
C GLU A 807 -32.51 31.83 -16.01
N ARG A 808 -31.62 32.82 -15.89
CA ARG A 808 -31.96 34.16 -15.39
C ARG A 808 -32.14 35.21 -16.49
N GLN A 809 -31.90 34.85 -17.74
CA GLN A 809 -32.04 35.70 -18.93
C GLN A 809 -31.29 37.04 -18.79
N ARG A 810 -30.03 36.98 -18.33
CA ARG A 810 -29.16 38.16 -18.15
C ARG A 810 -27.68 37.78 -18.19
N PHE A 811 -26.82 38.76 -18.44
CA PHE A 811 -25.38 38.63 -18.24
C PHE A 811 -25.04 38.70 -16.75
N GLU A 812 -24.39 37.67 -16.22
CA GLU A 812 -23.90 37.62 -14.83
C GLU A 812 -22.50 37.02 -14.71
#